data_AF-A0A945CIK6-F1
#
_entry.id   AF-A0A945CIK6-F1
#
_cell.length_a   1.000
_cell.length_b   1.000
_cell.length_c   1.000
_cell.angle_alpha   90.00
_cell.angle_beta   90.00
_cell.angle_gamma   90.00
#
_symmetry.space_group_name_H-M   'P 1'
#
loop_
_entity.id
_entity.type
_entity.pdbx_description
1 polymer ?
#
loop_
_entity_poly.entity_id
_entity_poly.type
_entity_poly.pdbx_seq_one_letter_code
_entity_poly.pdbx_strand_id
1 'polypeptide(L)'
;MPGAPSFSAMEGCAVLGIAYRVGIETWVVVVSGAISMCAGLLPVRSLEAGLDASPGIRMDRGRKVVSADSSRYHYHQISSREVGQAGLGECRDRFFALIRNVFKWKSSVGVAEGVIMGSLFVFREMGMRWMIAGMAFLLLGRSVPAQGQDEVRLFDFEKADDLAVWNRSAKIEISDEWSSSGSHSVKITFPKYVGGKTARFPGMTCAKDKIPVRDWTQWNYYVFDVMYSQDETYLGCIMQRSSARADKGDVRWTLAAGEYRIWLNIPELLGKSYGSEKVREDYSNMFLLEFFQSAPKAQKVAFIDNIRLTNQGPEEERAERLAGQAGVLLEKLSEKTEALKSSTTFLDYVQPMSTDPEKVKLIERDHAVKLLRRELELLAARTSRSQAIDRDFAETGYGVYVAPIEEHVYFDNQPVSDSWSKTLELHMLKGERRSKQIVVFPEPGQELRDIRMVSGALSVNNQGNYEIPADDITIEQVGYVQIPVTERLTPYDALPGWYPDPVLRFEGSFDVVAPREVQPLLLTVHVPRETPAGLYTGSVVLSPKDNPETTVPVQVKVYDAELPRSPILPQLFHGGDQKDADFFLRYRLNPNFGDAGSIYRWGSPIDIEKVENLVQNGMNAFNLLRMSHGNISSRCSKQGDDEGCESFVSYVKGLYPESFMETLQAKGLSSKAVFYGFDEVRSDNPTIYNRIKRVCQGLKDTYGEYGVKTATTAHGWDRPENWELPMDIWIPVLKHYDFATAELVRSKGKEVWWYHVSWDIHWPGSWTKALHWASYANRVQGYLYYHVRHWRYLGRQTLGTDPLTSWDVTSDGNRCALGIGAVIYDDENGTPRPSLRLVSFREGTADYDLLKMLEAQIDRLDGYEAQLPDDQQIMLRKARDFCKTPDWKGVVDDLVVWNEHDLARQVTELMNQGHVQCLEWLELLQRIDTSK
;
A
#
# COMPACT_ATOMS: atom_id res chain seq x y z
N MET A 1 -34.85 32.73 -57.66
CA MET A 1 -34.89 32.80 -59.15
C MET A 1 -33.61 32.17 -59.71
N PRO A 2 -33.66 31.56 -60.91
CA PRO A 2 -33.06 30.25 -61.19
C PRO A 2 -31.78 30.27 -62.05
N GLY A 3 -30.93 29.23 -61.92
CA GLY A 3 -29.79 28.90 -62.78
C GLY A 3 -29.04 27.64 -62.30
N ALA A 4 -29.13 26.56 -63.06
CA ALA A 4 -28.67 25.17 -62.83
C ALA A 4 -27.12 24.99 -62.70
N PRO A 5 -26.52 23.78 -62.48
CA PRO A 5 -27.12 22.43 -62.42
C PRO A 5 -26.69 21.49 -61.26
N SER A 6 -27.39 20.36 -61.22
CA SER A 6 -27.28 19.20 -60.33
C SER A 6 -25.90 18.53 -60.25
N PHE A 7 -25.48 18.18 -59.04
CA PHE A 7 -24.61 17.03 -58.78
C PHE A 7 -25.34 16.05 -57.85
N SER A 8 -25.37 14.78 -58.29
CA SER A 8 -25.97 13.64 -57.61
C SER A 8 -25.22 13.26 -56.33
N ALA A 9 -25.98 12.69 -55.40
CA ALA A 9 -25.65 12.37 -54.02
C ALA A 9 -24.36 11.56 -53.78
N MET A 10 -23.63 11.96 -52.72
CA MET A 10 -23.04 11.04 -51.75
C MET A 10 -23.54 11.46 -50.37
N GLU A 11 -24.22 10.52 -49.70
CA GLU A 11 -24.76 10.67 -48.35
C GLU A 11 -23.63 10.70 -47.30
N GLY A 12 -23.85 11.47 -46.23
CA GLY A 12 -23.14 11.27 -44.95
C GLY A 12 -22.26 12.41 -44.45
N CYS A 13 -22.84 13.59 -44.15
CA CYS A 13 -22.40 14.49 -43.07
C CYS A 13 -23.46 15.58 -42.85
N ALA A 14 -24.25 15.47 -41.77
CA ALA A 14 -25.08 16.58 -41.33
C ALA A 14 -24.17 17.63 -40.66
N VAL A 15 -23.91 18.73 -41.36
CA VAL A 15 -23.22 19.90 -40.81
C VAL A 15 -24.26 20.77 -40.10
N LEU A 16 -24.21 20.82 -38.77
CA LEU A 16 -25.02 21.73 -37.96
C LEU A 16 -24.32 23.09 -37.90
N GLY A 17 -24.72 24.02 -38.78
CA GLY A 17 -24.26 25.41 -38.74
C GLY A 17 -25.23 26.27 -37.94
N ILE A 18 -24.77 26.90 -36.86
CA ILE A 18 -25.54 27.94 -36.17
C ILE A 18 -25.01 29.29 -36.68
N ALA A 19 -25.89 30.07 -37.29
CA ALA A 19 -25.60 31.42 -37.77
C ALA A 19 -26.04 32.45 -36.74
N TYR A 20 -25.12 33.30 -36.29
CA TYR A 20 -25.44 34.42 -35.41
C TYR A 20 -25.43 35.73 -36.20
N ARG A 21 -26.45 36.56 -35.97
CA ARG A 21 -26.54 37.90 -36.55
C ARG A 21 -25.78 38.87 -35.64
N VAL A 22 -24.69 39.43 -36.15
CA VAL A 22 -23.90 40.44 -35.44
C VAL A 22 -24.05 41.75 -36.21
N GLY A 23 -25.15 42.47 -35.94
CA GLY A 23 -25.49 43.73 -36.58
C GLY A 23 -26.52 43.64 -37.72
N ILE A 24 -26.85 44.80 -38.31
CA ILE A 24 -27.99 44.93 -39.23
C ILE A 24 -27.75 44.16 -40.54
N GLU A 25 -26.50 43.97 -40.98
CA GLU A 25 -26.19 43.32 -42.28
C GLU A 25 -25.08 42.24 -42.23
N THR A 26 -24.70 41.71 -41.06
CA THR A 26 -23.61 40.70 -41.00
C THR A 26 -24.02 39.44 -40.23
N TRP A 27 -23.77 38.29 -40.88
CA TRP A 27 -23.97 36.95 -40.32
C TRP A 27 -22.62 36.25 -40.18
N VAL A 28 -22.38 35.66 -39.01
CA VAL A 28 -21.23 34.78 -38.77
C VAL A 28 -21.75 33.35 -38.70
N VAL A 29 -21.23 32.48 -39.57
CA VAL A 29 -21.54 31.05 -39.58
C VAL A 29 -20.32 30.32 -39.03
N VAL A 30 -20.49 29.65 -37.89
CA VAL A 30 -19.45 28.77 -37.33
C VAL A 30 -19.72 27.35 -37.81
N VAL A 31 -18.74 26.76 -38.48
CA VAL A 31 -18.79 25.36 -38.95
C VAL A 31 -17.82 24.56 -38.09
N SER A 32 -18.33 23.58 -37.33
CA SER A 32 -17.48 22.64 -36.58
C SER A 32 -16.93 21.58 -37.53
N GLY A 33 -15.67 21.70 -37.93
CA GLY A 33 -14.90 20.63 -38.59
C GLY A 33 -13.88 20.05 -37.62
N ALA A 34 -13.97 18.75 -37.35
CA ALA A 34 -12.96 18.00 -36.62
C ALA A 34 -11.65 17.98 -37.44
N ILE A 35 -10.54 18.43 -36.85
CA ILE A 35 -9.21 18.24 -37.42
C ILE A 35 -8.74 16.85 -36.99
N SER A 36 -8.80 15.90 -37.91
CA SER A 36 -8.14 14.59 -37.80
C SER A 36 -6.85 14.65 -38.60
N MET A 37 -5.69 14.51 -37.94
CA MET A 37 -4.41 14.33 -38.62
C MET A 37 -4.10 12.83 -38.71
N CYS A 38 -4.32 12.24 -39.89
CA CYS A 38 -3.66 11.00 -40.31
C CYS A 38 -2.88 11.28 -41.60
N ALA A 39 -1.61 10.89 -41.60
CA ALA A 39 -0.65 11.10 -42.66
C ALA A 39 -0.94 10.24 -43.91
N GLY A 40 -0.63 10.76 -45.10
CA GLY A 40 -0.61 9.96 -46.34
C GLY A 40 -0.28 10.75 -47.60
N LEU A 41 0.99 10.64 -48.04
CA LEU A 41 1.44 10.60 -49.43
C LEU A 41 1.01 11.74 -50.38
N LEU A 42 1.95 12.63 -50.71
CA LEU A 42 1.93 13.37 -51.98
C LEU A 42 3.00 12.83 -52.93
N PRO A 43 2.69 12.65 -54.24
CA PRO A 43 3.61 12.13 -55.23
C PRO A 43 4.53 13.25 -55.73
N VAL A 44 5.83 12.99 -55.84
CA VAL A 44 6.75 13.90 -56.53
C VAL A 44 7.36 13.19 -57.73
N ARG A 45 6.87 13.56 -58.91
CA ARG A 45 7.58 13.39 -60.19
C ARG A 45 8.67 14.46 -60.29
N SER A 46 9.88 14.00 -60.59
CA SER A 46 10.92 14.64 -61.41
C SER A 46 11.04 16.17 -61.39
N LEU A 47 12.14 16.67 -60.83
CA LEU A 47 12.95 17.71 -61.47
C LEU A 47 14.38 17.65 -60.90
N GLU A 48 15.29 17.30 -61.80
CA GLU A 48 16.74 17.37 -61.66
C GLU A 48 17.19 18.82 -61.51
N ALA A 49 18.15 19.08 -60.63
CA ALA A 49 19.26 20.02 -60.83
C ALA A 49 20.26 19.86 -59.69
N GLY A 50 21.53 19.83 -60.03
CA GLY A 50 22.60 19.34 -59.18
C GLY A 50 23.02 20.27 -58.05
N LEU A 51 23.86 19.72 -57.16
CA LEU A 51 25.21 20.22 -56.94
C LEU A 51 26.02 19.20 -56.13
N ASP A 52 27.23 18.99 -56.62
CA ASP A 52 28.30 18.15 -56.11
C ASP A 52 28.68 18.39 -54.64
N ALA A 53 29.08 17.31 -53.96
CA ALA A 53 30.45 17.08 -53.45
C ALA A 53 30.48 16.26 -52.13
N SER A 54 30.85 14.99 -52.30
CA SER A 54 31.58 14.03 -51.42
C SER A 54 32.60 14.61 -50.40
N PRO A 55 33.29 13.80 -49.54
CA PRO A 55 32.95 12.51 -48.88
C PRO A 55 33.48 12.32 -47.42
N GLY A 56 33.09 11.20 -46.80
CA GLY A 56 33.84 10.51 -45.72
C GLY A 56 32.87 9.94 -44.67
N ILE A 57 32.71 8.65 -44.40
CA ILE A 57 33.70 7.59 -44.16
C ILE A 57 33.02 6.23 -44.45
N ARG A 58 33.75 5.30 -45.08
CA ARG A 58 33.38 3.88 -45.26
C ARG A 58 33.65 3.09 -43.99
N MET A 59 32.78 2.13 -43.67
CA MET A 59 33.18 0.87 -43.03
C MET A 59 32.36 -0.32 -43.54
N ASP A 60 32.95 -1.49 -43.35
CA ASP A 60 33.08 -2.61 -44.27
C ASP A 60 31.99 -3.68 -44.12
N ARG A 61 31.75 -4.45 -45.19
CA ARG A 61 30.82 -5.59 -45.22
C ARG A 61 31.60 -6.91 -45.23
N GLY A 62 31.26 -7.83 -44.33
CA GLY A 62 31.37 -9.26 -44.64
C GLY A 62 31.37 -10.22 -43.45
N ARG A 63 30.29 -10.99 -43.26
CA ARG A 63 30.24 -12.46 -43.49
C ARG A 63 28.84 -13.04 -43.15
N LYS A 64 28.43 -13.99 -44.01
CA LYS A 64 27.22 -14.86 -43.99
C LYS A 64 27.28 -15.84 -42.78
N VAL A 65 26.21 -16.47 -42.25
CA VAL A 65 25.31 -17.50 -42.83
C VAL A 65 24.17 -17.85 -41.84
N VAL A 66 22.91 -17.89 -42.33
CA VAL A 66 21.79 -18.87 -42.15
C VAL A 66 21.60 -19.65 -40.82
N SER A 67 20.47 -19.40 -40.14
CA SER A 67 19.32 -20.32 -39.89
C SER A 67 18.55 -19.93 -38.62
N ALA A 68 17.23 -20.12 -38.66
CA ALA A 68 16.23 -19.54 -37.76
C ALA A 68 16.02 -20.37 -36.48
N ASP A 69 15.82 -19.67 -35.36
CA ASP A 69 14.91 -20.11 -34.29
C ASP A 69 14.28 -18.88 -33.63
N SER A 70 12.96 -18.89 -33.52
CA SER A 70 12.12 -17.76 -33.15
C SER A 70 11.68 -17.86 -31.70
N SER A 71 12.38 -17.14 -30.81
CA SER A 71 11.80 -16.61 -29.56
C SER A 71 12.80 -15.67 -28.89
N ARG A 72 12.53 -14.36 -28.95
CA ARG A 72 12.97 -13.28 -28.02
C ARG A 72 12.65 -11.92 -28.63
N TYR A 73 11.69 -11.21 -28.05
CA TYR A 73 11.50 -9.78 -28.29
C TYR A 73 12.67 -9.04 -27.61
N HIS A 74 13.56 -8.46 -28.41
CA HIS A 74 14.56 -7.50 -27.95
C HIS A 74 13.99 -6.09 -28.08
N TYR A 75 13.76 -5.42 -26.94
CA TYR A 75 13.59 -3.97 -26.89
C TYR A 75 14.97 -3.32 -27.11
N HIS A 76 15.11 -2.53 -28.17
CA HIS A 76 16.27 -1.65 -28.33
C HIS A 76 16.09 -0.41 -27.45
N GLN A 77 16.94 -0.31 -26.45
CA GLN A 77 17.20 0.88 -25.65
C GLN A 77 17.90 1.91 -26.53
N ILE A 78 17.28 3.08 -26.77
CA ILE A 78 17.98 4.25 -27.31
C ILE A 78 18.51 5.03 -26.11
N SER A 79 19.83 5.13 -26.01
CA SER A 79 20.53 5.85 -24.95
C SER A 79 20.39 7.37 -25.13
N SER A 80 20.02 8.04 -24.05
CA SER A 80 20.00 9.50 -23.90
C SER A 80 21.42 10.08 -23.87
N ARG A 81 21.95 10.44 -25.04
CA ARG A 81 22.98 11.46 -25.26
C ARG A 81 22.80 11.94 -26.71
N GLU A 82 22.69 13.26 -26.91
CA GLU A 82 22.41 13.97 -28.17
C GLU A 82 20.95 14.40 -28.44
N VAL A 83 20.28 15.02 -27.48
CA VAL A 83 19.27 16.05 -27.79
C VAL A 83 19.74 17.36 -27.18
N GLY A 84 20.45 18.14 -27.99
CA GLY A 84 20.93 19.47 -27.65
C GLY A 84 19.78 20.48 -27.56
N GLN A 85 19.99 21.45 -26.68
CA GLN A 85 19.15 22.63 -26.48
C GLN A 85 18.85 23.38 -27.79
N ALA A 86 17.62 23.25 -28.31
CA ALA A 86 16.88 24.24 -29.10
C ALA A 86 15.58 23.60 -29.59
N GLY A 87 14.40 23.99 -29.07
CA GLY A 87 13.15 23.40 -29.58
C GLY A 87 11.82 23.74 -28.91
N LEU A 88 11.80 24.51 -27.81
CA LEU A 88 10.54 24.96 -27.18
C LEU A 88 10.28 26.46 -27.36
N GLY A 89 11.33 27.29 -27.45
CA GLY A 89 11.20 28.73 -27.70
C GLY A 89 10.69 29.07 -29.11
N GLU A 90 11.20 28.38 -30.14
CA GLU A 90 10.83 28.66 -31.55
C GLU A 90 9.39 28.28 -31.89
N CYS A 91 8.84 27.21 -31.31
CA CYS A 91 7.45 26.82 -31.51
C CYS A 91 6.48 27.82 -30.87
N ARG A 92 6.83 28.35 -29.69
CA ARG A 92 6.06 29.40 -29.00
C ARG A 92 6.06 30.70 -29.81
N ASP A 93 7.23 31.11 -30.31
CA ASP A 93 7.37 32.36 -31.04
C ASP A 93 6.72 32.29 -32.43
N ARG A 94 6.73 31.13 -33.10
CA ARG A 94 5.98 30.90 -34.35
C ARG A 94 4.47 30.87 -34.14
N PHE A 95 3.98 30.32 -33.03
CA PHE A 95 2.56 30.35 -32.66
C PHE A 95 2.08 31.78 -32.40
N PHE A 96 2.83 32.59 -31.65
CA PHE A 96 2.49 34.00 -31.43
C PHE A 96 2.70 34.89 -32.66
N ALA A 97 3.64 34.55 -33.55
CA ALA A 97 3.79 35.23 -34.84
C ALA A 97 2.60 34.94 -35.78
N LEU A 98 2.06 33.71 -35.76
CA LEU A 98 0.87 33.33 -36.51
C LEU A 98 -0.36 34.11 -36.03
N ILE A 99 -0.55 34.22 -34.70
CA ILE A 99 -1.63 35.03 -34.11
C ILE A 99 -1.48 36.51 -34.48
N ARG A 100 -0.28 37.10 -34.39
CA ARG A 100 -0.06 38.50 -34.80
C ARG A 100 -0.30 38.75 -36.30
N ASN A 101 -0.06 37.75 -37.15
CA ASN A 101 -0.26 37.88 -38.60
C ASN A 101 -1.73 37.73 -39.02
N VAL A 102 -2.52 36.94 -38.29
CA VAL A 102 -3.98 36.84 -38.52
C VAL A 102 -4.71 38.15 -38.17
N PHE A 103 -4.20 38.93 -37.21
CA PHE A 103 -4.84 40.18 -36.76
C PHE A 103 -4.29 41.47 -37.39
N LYS A 104 -3.46 41.38 -38.44
CA LYS A 104 -3.06 42.55 -39.25
C LYS A 104 -4.05 42.83 -40.39
N TRP A 105 -5.27 43.23 -40.05
CA TRP A 105 -6.10 44.03 -40.96
C TRP A 105 -6.68 45.26 -40.23
N LYS A 106 -6.68 46.39 -40.93
CA LYS A 106 -6.55 47.75 -40.41
C LYS A 106 -7.68 48.26 -39.50
N SER A 107 -7.24 48.99 -38.48
CA SER A 107 -7.83 50.15 -37.80
C SER A 107 -9.15 50.75 -38.34
N SER A 108 -10.19 50.75 -37.50
CA SER A 108 -10.92 51.97 -37.09
C SER A 108 -12.11 51.59 -36.22
N VAL A 109 -11.95 51.64 -34.89
CA VAL A 109 -12.93 52.04 -33.86
C VAL A 109 -12.22 51.86 -32.52
N GLY A 110 -12.06 52.96 -31.78
CA GLY A 110 -11.43 52.98 -30.46
C GLY A 110 -12.37 52.43 -29.39
N VAL A 111 -12.42 51.11 -29.24
CA VAL A 111 -12.85 50.39 -28.04
C VAL A 111 -12.11 49.06 -28.12
N ALA A 112 -11.33 48.67 -27.10
CA ALA A 112 -11.00 47.27 -26.73
C ALA A 112 -9.56 47.01 -26.26
N GLU A 113 -9.04 47.66 -25.21
CA GLU A 113 -8.04 46.97 -24.37
C GLU A 113 -8.75 46.12 -23.30
N GLY A 114 -9.82 46.64 -22.69
CA GLY A 114 -10.66 45.87 -21.77
C GLY A 114 -11.41 44.70 -22.42
N VAL A 115 -11.81 44.82 -23.69
CA VAL A 115 -12.50 43.74 -24.41
C VAL A 115 -11.50 42.70 -24.94
N ILE A 116 -10.25 43.06 -25.26
CA ILE A 116 -9.22 42.08 -25.67
C ILE A 116 -8.73 41.27 -24.45
N MET A 117 -8.50 41.90 -23.31
CA MET A 117 -8.18 41.19 -22.06
C MET A 117 -9.36 40.36 -21.56
N GLY A 118 -10.59 40.90 -21.64
CA GLY A 118 -11.82 40.13 -21.36
C GLY A 118 -12.03 38.96 -22.33
N SER A 119 -11.73 39.13 -23.62
CA SER A 119 -11.84 38.07 -24.62
C SER A 119 -10.76 37.02 -24.45
N LEU A 120 -9.51 37.39 -24.15
CA LEU A 120 -8.44 36.43 -23.82
C LEU A 120 -8.75 35.66 -22.52
N PHE A 121 -9.35 36.32 -21.53
CA PHE A 121 -9.83 35.69 -20.30
C PHE A 121 -10.96 34.70 -20.60
N VAL A 122 -11.93 35.10 -21.42
CA VAL A 122 -13.04 34.25 -21.89
C VAL A 122 -12.53 33.09 -22.75
N PHE A 123 -11.54 33.29 -23.62
CA PHE A 123 -10.92 32.22 -24.42
C PHE A 123 -10.13 31.23 -23.56
N ARG A 124 -9.49 31.69 -22.47
CA ARG A 124 -8.79 30.83 -21.50
C ARG A 124 -9.77 30.03 -20.62
N GLU A 125 -10.80 30.69 -20.10
CA GLU A 125 -11.93 30.08 -19.39
C GLU A 125 -12.62 29.03 -20.28
N MET A 126 -12.93 29.39 -21.53
CA MET A 126 -13.53 28.48 -22.50
C MET A 126 -12.57 27.32 -22.80
N GLY A 127 -11.29 27.56 -23.02
CA GLY A 127 -10.31 26.49 -23.29
C GLY A 127 -10.24 25.43 -22.18
N MET A 128 -10.27 25.85 -20.92
CA MET A 128 -10.27 24.92 -19.78
C MET A 128 -11.61 24.21 -19.61
N ARG A 129 -12.74 24.91 -19.82
CA ARG A 129 -14.07 24.29 -19.86
C ARG A 129 -14.20 23.29 -21.01
N TRP A 130 -13.59 23.54 -22.16
CA TRP A 130 -13.53 22.60 -23.30
C TRP A 130 -12.62 21.41 -23.00
N MET A 131 -11.55 21.59 -22.23
CA MET A 131 -10.68 20.50 -21.76
C MET A 131 -11.41 19.60 -20.75
N ILE A 132 -12.10 20.21 -19.77
CA ILE A 132 -12.96 19.52 -18.79
C ILE A 132 -14.12 18.81 -19.51
N ALA A 133 -14.76 19.47 -20.48
CA ALA A 133 -15.80 18.87 -21.31
C ALA A 133 -15.24 17.75 -22.21
N GLY A 134 -14.02 17.90 -22.73
CA GLY A 134 -13.31 16.86 -23.48
C GLY A 134 -12.94 15.66 -22.60
N MET A 135 -12.55 15.87 -21.35
CA MET A 135 -12.32 14.80 -20.36
C MET A 135 -13.63 14.12 -19.95
N ALA A 136 -14.69 14.89 -19.72
CA ALA A 136 -16.01 14.33 -19.53
C ALA A 136 -16.39 13.49 -20.76
N PHE A 137 -16.11 13.94 -21.99
CA PHE A 137 -16.38 13.19 -23.21
C PHE A 137 -15.50 11.93 -23.37
N LEU A 138 -14.24 11.95 -22.93
CA LEU A 138 -13.30 10.82 -22.96
C LEU A 138 -13.62 9.77 -21.89
N LEU A 139 -13.96 10.21 -20.67
CA LEU A 139 -14.30 9.34 -19.54
C LEU A 139 -15.74 8.82 -19.65
N LEU A 140 -16.69 9.68 -20.05
CA LEU A 140 -18.07 9.32 -20.43
C LEU A 140 -18.16 8.78 -21.86
N GLY A 141 -17.03 8.38 -22.46
CA GLY A 141 -16.96 7.86 -23.83
C GLY A 141 -17.99 6.76 -24.00
N ARG A 142 -19.16 7.16 -24.53
CA ARG A 142 -20.27 6.26 -24.83
C ARG A 142 -19.73 5.25 -25.81
N SER A 143 -19.64 3.99 -25.40
CA SER A 143 -20.05 2.92 -26.30
C SER A 143 -21.45 3.31 -26.76
N VAL A 144 -21.57 3.81 -28.00
CA VAL A 144 -22.87 3.92 -28.64
C VAL A 144 -23.42 2.50 -28.61
N PRO A 145 -24.52 2.21 -27.88
CA PRO A 145 -25.08 0.87 -27.87
C PRO A 145 -25.41 0.54 -29.31
N ALA A 146 -24.89 -0.58 -29.80
CA ALA A 146 -25.43 -1.16 -31.02
C ALA A 146 -26.94 -1.31 -30.77
N GLN A 147 -27.78 -0.84 -31.69
CA GLN A 147 -29.23 -1.00 -31.56
C GLN A 147 -29.59 -2.50 -31.48
N GLY A 148 -29.71 -2.99 -30.25
CA GLY A 148 -30.08 -4.34 -29.83
C GLY A 148 -30.42 -4.30 -28.34
N GLN A 149 -31.29 -5.18 -27.84
CA GLN A 149 -31.51 -5.29 -26.39
C GLN A 149 -30.24 -5.90 -25.76
N ASP A 150 -29.40 -5.05 -25.14
CA ASP A 150 -28.14 -5.47 -24.50
C ASP A 150 -28.32 -6.17 -23.15
N GLU A 151 -29.55 -6.20 -22.64
CA GLU A 151 -29.94 -6.89 -21.41
C GLU A 151 -31.38 -7.42 -21.51
N VAL A 152 -31.66 -8.57 -20.89
CA VAL A 152 -33.01 -9.06 -20.62
C VAL A 152 -33.17 -9.48 -19.16
N ARG A 153 -34.23 -8.99 -18.54
CA ARG A 153 -34.58 -9.30 -17.16
C ARG A 153 -35.35 -10.62 -17.09
N LEU A 154 -34.92 -11.49 -16.18
CA LEU A 154 -35.58 -12.77 -15.89
C LEU A 154 -36.54 -12.64 -14.71
N PHE A 155 -36.10 -12.05 -13.61
CA PHE A 155 -36.91 -11.85 -12.40
C PHE A 155 -36.50 -10.55 -11.70
N ASP A 156 -37.46 -9.69 -11.36
CA ASP A 156 -37.27 -8.56 -10.44
C ASP A 156 -38.14 -8.66 -9.20
N PHE A 157 -38.99 -9.68 -9.08
CA PHE A 157 -39.76 -9.94 -7.86
C PHE A 157 -40.73 -8.82 -7.47
N GLU A 158 -40.99 -7.86 -8.36
CA GLU A 158 -41.99 -6.80 -8.19
C GLU A 158 -43.43 -7.34 -8.26
N LYS A 159 -43.60 -8.55 -8.80
CA LYS A 159 -44.88 -9.24 -8.91
C LYS A 159 -44.80 -10.59 -8.21
N ALA A 160 -45.87 -10.95 -7.50
CA ALA A 160 -45.96 -12.24 -6.81
C ALA A 160 -45.82 -13.46 -7.76
N ASP A 161 -46.13 -13.27 -9.05
CA ASP A 161 -45.99 -14.30 -10.09
C ASP A 161 -44.53 -14.73 -10.29
N ASP A 162 -43.56 -13.83 -10.08
CA ASP A 162 -42.13 -14.13 -10.16
C ASP A 162 -41.70 -15.10 -9.06
N LEU A 163 -42.31 -15.05 -7.88
CA LEU A 163 -42.05 -15.99 -6.79
C LEU A 163 -42.75 -17.34 -7.03
N ALA A 164 -43.92 -17.32 -7.65
CA ALA A 164 -44.78 -18.50 -7.81
C ALA A 164 -44.16 -19.61 -8.68
N VAL A 165 -43.18 -19.26 -9.51
CA VAL A 165 -42.48 -20.21 -10.39
C VAL A 165 -41.34 -20.99 -9.71
N TRP A 166 -40.94 -20.60 -8.50
CA TRP A 166 -39.84 -21.23 -7.78
C TRP A 166 -40.33 -22.35 -6.87
N ASN A 167 -39.86 -23.58 -7.12
CA ASN A 167 -40.00 -24.68 -6.17
C ASN A 167 -39.12 -24.42 -4.95
N ARG A 168 -39.58 -24.79 -3.75
CA ARG A 168 -38.96 -24.36 -2.50
C ARG A 168 -38.63 -25.53 -1.59
N SER A 169 -37.35 -25.67 -1.24
CA SER A 169 -36.88 -26.47 -0.10
C SER A 169 -36.40 -25.59 1.07
N ALA A 170 -36.23 -24.30 0.84
CA ALA A 170 -36.10 -23.21 1.83
C ALA A 170 -37.43 -22.43 1.96
N LYS A 171 -37.58 -21.60 3.00
CA LYS A 171 -38.72 -20.66 3.10
C LYS A 171 -38.41 -19.45 2.22
N ILE A 172 -39.31 -19.11 1.30
CA ILE A 172 -39.16 -17.96 0.38
C ILE A 172 -40.40 -17.08 0.43
N GLU A 173 -40.20 -15.75 0.42
CA GLU A 173 -41.26 -14.74 0.41
C GLU A 173 -40.79 -13.47 -0.31
N ILE A 174 -41.73 -12.74 -0.93
CA ILE A 174 -41.46 -11.38 -1.42
C ILE A 174 -41.26 -10.50 -0.19
N SER A 175 -40.24 -9.64 -0.23
CA SER A 175 -39.87 -8.77 0.88
C SER A 175 -39.58 -7.35 0.39
N ASP A 176 -39.97 -6.38 1.20
CA ASP A 176 -39.65 -4.95 1.12
C ASP A 176 -38.48 -4.56 2.05
N GLU A 177 -37.87 -5.52 2.76
CA GLU A 177 -36.76 -5.27 3.67
C GLU A 177 -35.48 -4.85 2.92
N TRP A 178 -35.35 -5.27 1.66
CA TRP A 178 -34.26 -4.87 0.76
C TRP A 178 -34.67 -5.08 -0.70
N SER A 179 -34.24 -4.19 -1.59
CA SER A 179 -34.29 -4.34 -3.06
C SER A 179 -33.09 -3.63 -3.66
N SER A 180 -32.50 -4.20 -4.72
CA SER A 180 -31.45 -3.53 -5.51
C SER A 180 -32.02 -2.66 -6.61
N SER A 181 -33.24 -2.96 -7.05
CA SER A 181 -33.99 -2.21 -8.06
C SER A 181 -35.48 -2.30 -7.75
N GLY A 182 -36.21 -1.19 -7.83
CA GLY A 182 -37.63 -1.19 -7.50
C GLY A 182 -37.90 -1.26 -5.99
N SER A 183 -38.99 -1.89 -5.57
CA SER A 183 -39.49 -1.90 -4.19
C SER A 183 -39.46 -3.27 -3.52
N HIS A 184 -39.18 -4.36 -4.25
CA HIS A 184 -39.28 -5.72 -3.72
C HIS A 184 -38.10 -6.60 -4.14
N SER A 185 -37.78 -7.60 -3.31
CA SER A 185 -36.87 -8.70 -3.65
C SER A 185 -37.41 -10.03 -3.13
N VAL A 186 -36.73 -11.14 -3.45
CA VAL A 186 -37.02 -12.42 -2.78
C VAL A 186 -36.15 -12.62 -1.54
N LYS A 187 -36.79 -12.79 -0.39
CA LYS A 187 -36.15 -13.21 0.86
C LYS A 187 -36.12 -14.72 0.95
N ILE A 188 -34.93 -15.28 1.11
CA ILE A 188 -34.68 -16.72 1.26
C ILE A 188 -34.21 -17.00 2.68
N THR A 189 -34.98 -17.76 3.43
CA THR A 189 -34.59 -18.25 4.76
C THR A 189 -34.18 -19.71 4.69
N PHE A 190 -32.89 -19.95 4.85
CA PHE A 190 -32.27 -21.28 4.89
C PHE A 190 -32.28 -21.80 6.34
N PRO A 191 -33.03 -22.86 6.65
CA PRO A 191 -33.08 -23.41 8.00
C PRO A 191 -31.78 -24.13 8.35
N LYS A 192 -31.38 -24.08 9.64
CA LYS A 192 -30.26 -24.88 10.17
C LYS A 192 -30.43 -26.36 9.80
N TYR A 193 -29.37 -26.97 9.28
CA TYR A 193 -29.36 -28.38 8.96
C TYR A 193 -29.32 -29.23 10.23
N VAL A 194 -30.37 -30.03 10.42
CA VAL A 194 -30.46 -31.05 11.47
C VAL A 194 -30.69 -32.38 10.76
N GLY A 195 -29.63 -33.18 10.65
CA GLY A 195 -29.57 -34.41 9.83
C GLY A 195 -30.87 -35.22 9.81
N GLY A 196 -31.34 -35.56 8.61
CA GLY A 196 -32.57 -36.34 8.39
C GLY A 196 -33.89 -35.59 8.59
N LYS A 197 -33.92 -34.40 9.18
CA LYS A 197 -35.15 -33.60 9.41
C LYS A 197 -35.33 -32.41 8.47
N THR A 198 -34.22 -31.87 7.96
CA THR A 198 -34.22 -30.73 7.03
C THR A 198 -33.48 -31.10 5.76
N ALA A 199 -33.83 -30.47 4.63
CA ALA A 199 -33.11 -30.64 3.37
C ALA A 199 -31.61 -30.37 3.59
N ARG A 200 -30.74 -31.23 3.03
CA ARG A 200 -29.28 -31.03 3.09
C ARG A 200 -28.84 -29.82 2.27
N PHE A 201 -29.60 -29.52 1.22
CA PHE A 201 -29.40 -28.37 0.34
C PHE A 201 -30.69 -27.54 0.28
N PRO A 202 -31.06 -26.81 1.36
CA PRO A 202 -32.24 -25.97 1.31
C PRO A 202 -32.02 -24.84 0.31
N GLY A 203 -33.04 -24.50 -0.46
CA GLY A 203 -32.95 -23.54 -1.54
C GLY A 203 -34.27 -23.29 -2.27
N MET A 204 -34.15 -22.58 -3.39
CA MET A 204 -35.22 -22.38 -4.36
C MET A 204 -34.75 -22.84 -5.74
N THR A 205 -35.67 -23.39 -6.54
CA THR A 205 -35.36 -23.99 -7.83
C THR A 205 -36.41 -23.62 -8.86
N CYS A 206 -35.99 -22.99 -9.96
CA CYS A 206 -36.81 -22.70 -11.13
C CYS A 206 -36.53 -23.74 -12.22
N ALA A 207 -37.54 -24.51 -12.60
CA ALA A 207 -37.43 -25.54 -13.62
C ALA A 207 -37.71 -24.99 -15.03
N LYS A 208 -37.21 -25.71 -16.04
CA LYS A 208 -37.20 -25.31 -17.46
C LYS A 208 -38.48 -24.70 -18.02
N ASP A 209 -39.66 -25.15 -17.62
CA ASP A 209 -40.95 -24.67 -18.14
C ASP A 209 -41.37 -23.32 -17.55
N LYS A 210 -40.64 -22.83 -16.55
CA LYS A 210 -40.94 -21.59 -15.82
C LYS A 210 -39.87 -20.51 -15.94
N ILE A 211 -38.75 -20.78 -16.61
CA ILE A 211 -37.70 -19.78 -16.87
C ILE A 211 -38.17 -18.89 -18.05
N PRO A 212 -38.30 -17.55 -17.87
CA PRO A 212 -38.88 -16.66 -18.88
C PRO A 212 -38.16 -16.63 -20.22
N VAL A 213 -36.81 -16.62 -20.20
CA VAL A 213 -35.97 -16.71 -21.39
C VAL A 213 -35.10 -17.96 -21.25
N ARG A 214 -35.25 -18.92 -22.17
CA ARG A 214 -34.55 -20.21 -22.11
C ARG A 214 -33.38 -20.32 -23.07
N ASP A 215 -33.40 -19.56 -24.16
CA ASP A 215 -32.30 -19.49 -25.10
C ASP A 215 -31.29 -18.46 -24.61
N TRP A 216 -30.18 -18.95 -24.07
CA TRP A 216 -29.10 -18.13 -23.53
C TRP A 216 -27.94 -17.95 -24.51
N THR A 217 -28.05 -18.46 -25.75
CA THR A 217 -26.94 -18.52 -26.71
C THR A 217 -26.39 -17.16 -27.13
N GLN A 218 -27.20 -16.10 -27.01
CA GLN A 218 -26.83 -14.74 -27.37
C GLN A 218 -26.32 -13.90 -26.20
N TRP A 219 -26.25 -14.45 -24.98
CA TRP A 219 -25.89 -13.71 -23.76
C TRP A 219 -24.54 -14.16 -23.21
N ASN A 220 -23.72 -13.21 -22.78
CA ASN A 220 -22.41 -13.49 -22.20
C ASN A 220 -22.49 -13.75 -20.67
N TYR A 221 -23.37 -13.04 -19.97
CA TYR A 221 -23.43 -13.04 -18.52
C TYR A 221 -24.84 -13.30 -17.98
N TYR A 222 -24.89 -14.04 -16.88
CA TYR A 222 -26.03 -14.14 -15.99
C TYR A 222 -25.71 -13.36 -14.71
N VAL A 223 -26.57 -12.42 -14.34
CA VAL A 223 -26.30 -11.46 -13.28
C VAL A 223 -27.47 -11.43 -12.31
N PHE A 224 -27.17 -11.34 -11.02
CA PHE A 224 -28.18 -11.10 -9.98
C PHE A 224 -27.55 -10.31 -8.84
N ASP A 225 -28.38 -9.58 -8.14
CA ASP A 225 -28.00 -8.81 -6.97
C ASP A 225 -28.38 -9.60 -5.71
N VAL A 226 -27.51 -9.56 -4.70
CA VAL A 226 -27.72 -10.30 -3.44
C VAL A 226 -27.33 -9.44 -2.25
N MET A 227 -28.19 -9.40 -1.23
CA MET A 227 -27.82 -8.90 0.10
C MET A 227 -27.79 -10.05 1.10
N TYR A 228 -26.68 -10.10 1.83
CA TYR A 228 -26.50 -10.98 2.98
C TYR A 228 -26.50 -10.16 4.27
N SER A 229 -27.30 -10.61 5.23
CA SER A 229 -27.52 -9.87 6.49
C SER A 229 -26.62 -10.31 7.65
N GLN A 230 -25.76 -11.31 7.45
CA GLN A 230 -24.98 -11.94 8.53
C GLN A 230 -23.61 -12.45 8.05
N ASP A 231 -22.59 -12.26 8.88
CA ASP A 231 -21.22 -12.69 8.59
C ASP A 231 -21.06 -14.21 8.47
N GLU A 232 -20.14 -14.58 7.57
CA GLU A 232 -19.78 -15.94 7.17
C GLU A 232 -20.95 -16.86 6.82
N THR A 233 -21.40 -16.74 5.57
CA THR A 233 -22.39 -17.66 5.00
C THR A 233 -22.06 -18.08 3.57
N TYR A 234 -22.40 -19.33 3.26
CA TYR A 234 -22.26 -19.95 1.95
C TYR A 234 -23.51 -19.70 1.10
N LEU A 235 -23.38 -19.18 -0.13
CA LEU A 235 -24.44 -19.19 -1.17
C LEU A 235 -23.98 -20.05 -2.35
N GLY A 236 -24.80 -21.00 -2.77
CA GLY A 236 -24.60 -21.77 -3.98
C GLY A 236 -25.60 -21.38 -5.07
N CYS A 237 -25.14 -21.30 -6.31
CA CYS A 237 -25.98 -21.21 -7.49
C CYS A 237 -25.71 -22.42 -8.40
N ILE A 238 -26.77 -23.06 -8.86
CA ILE A 238 -26.73 -24.17 -9.81
C ILE A 238 -27.45 -23.76 -11.08
N MET A 239 -26.82 -24.06 -12.21
CA MET A 239 -27.40 -23.90 -13.54
C MET A 239 -27.26 -25.22 -14.30
N GLN A 240 -28.31 -25.65 -14.98
CA GLN A 240 -28.27 -26.85 -15.81
C GLN A 240 -28.83 -26.56 -17.21
N ARG A 241 -28.15 -27.05 -18.25
CA ARG A 241 -28.61 -26.97 -19.65
C ARG A 241 -29.44 -28.20 -20.08
N SER A 242 -29.34 -29.32 -19.35
CA SER A 242 -30.19 -30.49 -19.59
C SER A 242 -30.38 -31.30 -18.30
N SER A 243 -31.13 -32.39 -18.38
CA SER A 243 -31.27 -33.34 -17.26
C SER A 243 -30.00 -34.17 -17.00
N ALA A 244 -28.97 -34.09 -17.86
CA ALA A 244 -27.73 -34.82 -17.69
C ALA A 244 -26.86 -34.20 -16.58
N ARG A 245 -26.29 -35.04 -15.72
CA ARG A 245 -25.45 -34.56 -14.61
C ARG A 245 -24.17 -33.84 -15.05
N ALA A 246 -23.66 -34.17 -16.25
CA ALA A 246 -22.50 -33.52 -16.85
C ALA A 246 -22.76 -32.08 -17.28
N ASP A 247 -24.05 -31.69 -17.36
CA ASP A 247 -24.51 -30.40 -17.86
C ASP A 247 -24.82 -29.40 -16.74
N LYS A 248 -24.29 -29.68 -15.55
CA LYS A 248 -24.50 -28.90 -14.32
C LYS A 248 -23.30 -28.00 -14.04
N GLY A 249 -23.53 -26.69 -14.09
CA GLY A 249 -22.68 -25.69 -13.44
C GLY A 249 -23.05 -25.54 -11.97
N ASP A 250 -22.07 -25.54 -11.08
CA ASP A 250 -22.22 -25.38 -9.63
C ASP A 250 -21.19 -24.35 -9.17
N VAL A 251 -21.66 -23.18 -8.72
CA VAL A 251 -20.84 -22.07 -8.26
C VAL A 251 -21.21 -21.73 -6.84
N ARG A 252 -20.19 -21.40 -6.04
CA ARG A 252 -20.33 -21.28 -4.59
C ARG A 252 -19.51 -20.11 -4.11
N TRP A 253 -20.13 -19.26 -3.29
CA TRP A 253 -19.47 -18.10 -2.68
C TRP A 253 -19.56 -18.18 -1.17
N THR A 254 -18.48 -17.75 -0.52
CA THR A 254 -18.48 -17.38 0.89
C THR A 254 -18.60 -15.86 0.93
N LEU A 255 -19.76 -15.34 1.34
CA LEU A 255 -20.05 -13.92 1.40
C LEU A 255 -20.11 -13.46 2.86
N ALA A 256 -19.55 -12.28 3.14
CA ALA A 256 -19.73 -11.59 4.41
C ALA A 256 -21.10 -10.86 4.41
N ALA A 257 -21.48 -10.23 5.52
CA ALA A 257 -22.63 -9.33 5.50
C ALA A 257 -22.35 -8.17 4.53
N GLY A 258 -23.31 -7.88 3.65
CA GLY A 258 -23.15 -6.85 2.63
C GLY A 258 -23.99 -7.09 1.38
N GLU A 259 -23.89 -6.13 0.46
CA GLU A 259 -24.56 -6.15 -0.83
C GLU A 259 -23.56 -6.49 -1.94
N TYR A 260 -23.96 -7.39 -2.84
CA TYR A 260 -23.11 -7.88 -3.92
C TYR A 260 -23.89 -7.96 -5.22
N ARG A 261 -23.23 -7.64 -6.33
CA ARG A 261 -23.68 -7.99 -7.68
C ARG A 261 -22.84 -9.14 -8.19
N ILE A 262 -23.48 -10.27 -8.45
CA ILE A 262 -22.79 -11.49 -8.86
C ILE A 262 -22.86 -11.64 -10.36
N TRP A 263 -21.68 -11.73 -11.00
CA TRP A 263 -21.52 -11.93 -12.43
C TRP A 263 -21.10 -13.37 -12.72
N LEU A 264 -21.88 -14.05 -13.55
CA LEU A 264 -21.63 -15.41 -13.98
C LEU A 264 -21.40 -15.43 -15.50
N ASN A 265 -20.16 -15.66 -15.92
CA ASN A 265 -19.82 -15.86 -17.34
C ASN A 265 -20.42 -17.19 -17.83
N ILE A 266 -21.47 -17.12 -18.64
CA ILE A 266 -22.25 -18.28 -19.06
C ILE A 266 -21.37 -19.32 -19.79
N PRO A 267 -20.53 -18.94 -20.77
CA PRO A 267 -19.57 -19.86 -21.40
C PRO A 267 -18.60 -20.58 -20.46
N GLU A 268 -18.04 -19.90 -19.45
CA GLU A 268 -16.99 -20.45 -18.58
C GLU A 268 -17.53 -21.43 -17.52
N LEU A 269 -18.78 -21.24 -17.10
CA LEU A 269 -19.37 -21.97 -15.98
C LEU A 269 -19.80 -23.39 -16.32
N LEU A 270 -20.07 -23.62 -17.60
CA LEU A 270 -20.57 -24.91 -18.10
C LEU A 270 -19.48 -25.67 -18.87
N GLY A 271 -18.39 -25.01 -19.28
CA GLY A 271 -17.25 -25.60 -19.98
C GLY A 271 -15.99 -25.78 -19.13
N LYS A 272 -15.96 -26.73 -18.19
CA LYS A 272 -14.68 -27.21 -17.61
C LYS A 272 -14.08 -28.33 -18.46
N SER A 273 -13.32 -27.95 -19.48
CA SER A 273 -12.20 -28.71 -20.03
C SER A 273 -11.16 -27.74 -20.57
N TYR A 274 -10.05 -27.59 -19.84
CA TYR A 274 -8.89 -26.82 -20.30
C TYR A 274 -8.39 -27.38 -21.65
N GLY A 275 -8.37 -26.55 -22.70
CA GLY A 275 -7.46 -26.74 -23.84
C GLY A 275 -7.97 -27.46 -25.09
N SER A 276 -9.26 -27.40 -25.45
CA SER A 276 -9.72 -27.85 -26.78
C SER A 276 -10.45 -26.73 -27.53
N GLU A 277 -10.18 -26.62 -28.84
CA GLU A 277 -10.79 -25.64 -29.75
C GLU A 277 -12.33 -25.60 -29.66
N LYS A 278 -12.85 -24.37 -29.77
CA LYS A 278 -14.26 -23.95 -29.83
C LYS A 278 -15.26 -25.07 -30.20
N VAL A 279 -15.88 -25.67 -29.19
CA VAL A 279 -17.26 -26.16 -29.32
C VAL A 279 -18.14 -25.06 -28.73
N ARG A 280 -18.92 -24.37 -29.57
CA ARG A 280 -20.08 -23.61 -29.09
C ARG A 280 -21.04 -24.62 -28.50
N GLU A 281 -21.00 -24.82 -27.19
CA GLU A 281 -21.96 -25.67 -26.50
C GLU A 281 -23.37 -25.05 -26.57
N ASP A 282 -24.38 -25.90 -26.75
CA ASP A 282 -25.76 -25.46 -27.00
C ASP A 282 -26.44 -24.95 -25.71
N TYR A 283 -26.49 -23.63 -25.56
CA TYR A 283 -27.24 -22.92 -24.51
C TYR A 283 -28.65 -22.50 -24.94
N SER A 284 -29.19 -23.08 -26.02
CA SER A 284 -30.51 -22.71 -26.56
C SER A 284 -31.66 -23.07 -25.62
N ASN A 285 -31.38 -23.82 -24.55
CA ASN A 285 -32.42 -24.43 -23.75
C ASN A 285 -32.06 -24.66 -22.28
N MET A 286 -32.11 -23.60 -21.46
CA MET A 286 -31.90 -23.73 -20.01
C MET A 286 -32.91 -24.65 -19.34
N PHE A 287 -32.39 -25.53 -18.47
CA PHE A 287 -33.15 -26.60 -17.81
C PHE A 287 -33.44 -26.32 -16.33
N LEU A 288 -32.51 -25.68 -15.61
CA LEU A 288 -32.63 -25.43 -14.17
C LEU A 288 -31.87 -24.19 -13.74
N LEU A 289 -32.47 -23.39 -12.86
CA LEU A 289 -31.79 -22.40 -12.01
C LEU A 289 -32.08 -22.74 -10.55
N GLU A 290 -31.06 -22.75 -9.70
CA GLU A 290 -31.23 -23.03 -8.27
C GLU A 290 -30.30 -22.19 -7.41
N PHE A 291 -30.84 -21.62 -6.32
CA PHE A 291 -30.08 -20.99 -5.25
C PHE A 291 -30.21 -21.83 -3.99
N PHE A 292 -29.10 -22.20 -3.36
CA PHE A 292 -29.13 -23.12 -2.21
C PHE A 292 -28.02 -22.84 -1.20
N GLN A 293 -28.14 -23.42 -0.01
CA GLN A 293 -27.04 -23.55 0.95
C GLN A 293 -26.66 -25.00 1.19
N SER A 294 -25.41 -25.30 1.51
CA SER A 294 -24.97 -26.67 1.84
C SER A 294 -24.89 -26.87 3.35
N ALA A 295 -25.82 -27.64 3.92
CA ALA A 295 -25.84 -28.03 5.33
C ALA A 295 -25.55 -26.88 6.33
N PRO A 296 -26.36 -25.80 6.32
CA PRO A 296 -26.07 -24.60 7.12
C PRO A 296 -26.07 -24.91 8.63
N LYS A 297 -25.04 -24.44 9.35
CA LYS A 297 -24.86 -24.70 10.79
C LYS A 297 -25.81 -23.91 11.69
N ALA A 298 -26.39 -22.83 11.17
CA ALA A 298 -27.38 -21.97 11.78
C ALA A 298 -28.43 -21.56 10.73
N GLN A 299 -29.55 -20.95 11.14
CA GLN A 299 -30.48 -20.35 10.19
C GLN A 299 -29.81 -19.16 9.50
N LYS A 300 -30.00 -19.02 8.19
CA LYS A 300 -29.40 -17.95 7.38
C LYS A 300 -30.44 -17.28 6.50
N VAL A 301 -30.24 -16.01 6.20
CA VAL A 301 -31.15 -15.20 5.37
C VAL A 301 -30.36 -14.50 4.28
N ALA A 302 -30.83 -14.60 3.04
CA ALA A 302 -30.32 -13.86 1.89
C ALA A 302 -31.48 -13.23 1.13
N PHE A 303 -31.22 -12.09 0.49
CA PHE A 303 -32.15 -11.43 -0.41
C PHE A 303 -31.57 -11.50 -1.81
N ILE A 304 -32.37 -11.87 -2.81
CA ILE A 304 -31.95 -11.94 -4.21
C ILE A 304 -32.88 -11.04 -5.04
N ASP A 305 -32.30 -10.24 -5.92
CA ASP A 305 -33.03 -9.31 -6.76
C ASP A 305 -32.37 -9.15 -8.15
N ASN A 306 -33.10 -8.55 -9.10
CA ASN A 306 -32.63 -8.10 -10.40
C ASN A 306 -31.85 -9.18 -11.19
N ILE A 307 -32.46 -10.37 -11.29
CA ILE A 307 -31.93 -11.51 -12.04
C ILE A 307 -32.08 -11.22 -13.53
N ARG A 308 -30.98 -11.19 -14.27
CA ARG A 308 -30.95 -10.80 -15.67
C ARG A 308 -29.85 -11.49 -16.47
N LEU A 309 -29.96 -11.40 -17.79
CA LEU A 309 -28.94 -11.78 -18.76
C LEU A 309 -28.46 -10.52 -19.47
N THR A 310 -27.15 -10.38 -19.64
CA THR A 310 -26.58 -9.20 -20.29
C THR A 310 -25.37 -9.59 -21.14
N ASN A 311 -25.17 -8.82 -22.21
CA ASN A 311 -23.93 -8.88 -22.98
C ASN A 311 -22.87 -7.92 -22.48
N GLN A 312 -23.29 -6.94 -21.66
CA GLN A 312 -22.38 -5.98 -21.07
C GLN A 312 -21.58 -6.65 -19.96
N GLY A 313 -20.26 -6.57 -20.05
CA GLY A 313 -19.37 -7.16 -19.06
C GLY A 313 -19.25 -6.33 -17.79
N PRO A 314 -18.72 -6.93 -16.70
CA PRO A 314 -18.41 -6.20 -15.47
C PRO A 314 -17.41 -5.05 -15.70
N GLU A 315 -16.60 -5.10 -16.76
CA GLU A 315 -15.67 -4.03 -17.13
C GLU A 315 -16.38 -2.80 -17.72
N GLU A 316 -17.46 -2.99 -18.48
CA GLU A 316 -18.24 -1.90 -19.09
C GLU A 316 -19.09 -1.18 -18.03
N GLU A 317 -19.75 -1.92 -17.14
CA GLU A 317 -20.48 -1.32 -16.00
C GLU A 317 -19.51 -0.59 -15.05
N ARG A 318 -18.32 -1.16 -14.82
CA ARG A 318 -17.25 -0.48 -14.06
C ARG A 318 -16.80 0.79 -14.76
N ALA A 319 -16.67 0.78 -16.09
CA ALA A 319 -16.31 1.95 -16.88
C ALA A 319 -17.34 3.07 -16.75
N GLU A 320 -18.63 2.75 -16.85
CA GLU A 320 -19.73 3.72 -16.68
C GLU A 320 -19.76 4.32 -15.27
N ARG A 321 -19.56 3.49 -14.23
CA ARG A 321 -19.46 3.97 -12.85
C ARG A 321 -18.29 4.92 -12.65
N LEU A 322 -17.10 4.57 -13.15
CA LEU A 322 -15.91 5.42 -13.10
C LEU A 322 -16.14 6.74 -13.86
N ALA A 323 -16.82 6.69 -15.00
CA ALA A 323 -17.18 7.85 -15.78
C ALA A 323 -18.12 8.79 -15.02
N GLY A 324 -19.15 8.25 -14.35
CA GLY A 324 -20.05 9.02 -13.49
C GLY A 324 -19.31 9.67 -12.31
N GLN A 325 -18.42 8.93 -11.65
CA GLN A 325 -17.57 9.47 -10.58
C GLN A 325 -16.68 10.61 -11.09
N ALA A 326 -16.03 10.42 -12.22
CA ALA A 326 -15.22 11.46 -12.86
C ALA A 326 -16.05 12.71 -13.20
N GLY A 327 -17.26 12.54 -13.73
CA GLY A 327 -18.17 13.65 -14.04
C GLY A 327 -18.47 14.51 -12.81
N VAL A 328 -18.82 13.89 -11.68
CA VAL A 328 -19.07 14.59 -10.41
C VAL A 328 -17.82 15.32 -9.89
N LEU A 329 -16.65 14.68 -9.97
CA LEU A 329 -15.40 15.30 -9.54
C LEU A 329 -15.01 16.48 -10.43
N LEU A 330 -15.18 16.34 -11.75
CA LEU A 330 -14.94 17.41 -12.73
C LEU A 330 -15.90 18.59 -12.56
N GLU A 331 -17.17 18.34 -12.21
CA GLU A 331 -18.13 19.40 -11.87
C GLU A 331 -17.63 20.21 -10.67
N LYS A 332 -17.29 19.54 -9.56
CA LYS A 332 -16.71 20.17 -8.36
C LYS A 332 -15.42 20.93 -8.63
N LEU A 333 -14.58 20.42 -9.53
CA LEU A 333 -13.34 21.07 -9.96
C LEU A 333 -13.63 22.30 -10.83
N SER A 334 -14.62 22.23 -11.72
CA SER A 334 -15.02 23.33 -12.58
C SER A 334 -15.58 24.53 -11.83
N GLU A 335 -16.14 24.33 -10.64
CA GLU A 335 -16.55 25.40 -9.72
C GLU A 335 -15.34 26.13 -9.10
N LYS A 336 -14.15 25.51 -9.10
CA LYS A 336 -12.91 26.02 -8.51
C LYS A 336 -11.90 26.49 -9.57
N THR A 337 -12.39 27.01 -10.71
CA THR A 337 -11.68 27.35 -11.97
C THR A 337 -10.34 28.07 -11.82
N GLU A 338 -10.15 28.86 -10.77
CA GLU A 338 -8.93 29.64 -10.57
C GLU A 338 -7.75 28.77 -10.13
N ALA A 339 -8.01 27.69 -9.39
CA ALA A 339 -6.96 26.89 -8.77
C ALA A 339 -6.37 25.81 -9.71
N LEU A 340 -7.15 25.33 -10.68
CA LEU A 340 -6.70 24.43 -11.76
C LEU A 340 -5.64 25.05 -12.68
N LYS A 341 -5.58 26.39 -12.77
CA LYS A 341 -4.60 27.11 -13.61
C LYS A 341 -3.15 26.85 -13.20
N SER A 342 -2.92 26.28 -12.01
CA SER A 342 -1.62 26.06 -11.39
C SER A 342 -1.15 24.60 -11.32
N SER A 343 -2.00 23.61 -11.61
CA SER A 343 -1.61 22.18 -11.53
C SER A 343 -0.94 21.72 -12.83
N THR A 344 0.38 21.58 -12.80
CA THR A 344 1.18 20.96 -13.88
C THR A 344 1.00 19.44 -13.93
N THR A 345 0.88 18.79 -12.77
CA THR A 345 0.76 17.32 -12.64
C THR A 345 -0.51 16.79 -13.33
N PHE A 346 -1.63 17.51 -13.20
CA PHE A 346 -2.87 17.19 -13.90
C PHE A 346 -2.69 17.24 -15.43
N LEU A 347 -2.05 18.28 -15.94
CA LEU A 347 -1.89 18.51 -17.38
C LEU A 347 -0.94 17.50 -18.04
N ASP A 348 0.14 17.13 -17.34
CA ASP A 348 1.12 16.14 -17.82
C ASP A 348 0.53 14.73 -17.95
N TYR A 349 -0.45 14.38 -17.10
CA TYR A 349 -1.14 13.09 -17.14
C TYR A 349 -2.26 13.03 -18.17
N VAL A 350 -2.99 14.12 -18.34
CA VAL A 350 -4.19 14.18 -19.17
C VAL A 350 -3.86 14.38 -20.66
N GLN A 351 -2.78 15.10 -20.99
CA GLN A 351 -2.39 15.35 -22.39
C GLN A 351 -2.24 14.05 -23.21
N PRO A 352 -1.50 13.01 -22.75
CA PRO A 352 -1.38 11.76 -23.48
C PRO A 352 -2.71 11.03 -23.68
N MET A 353 -3.60 11.02 -22.66
CA MET A 353 -4.91 10.35 -22.70
C MET A 353 -5.88 10.95 -23.72
N SER A 354 -5.70 12.24 -24.06
CA SER A 354 -6.57 12.95 -25.01
C SER A 354 -6.34 12.59 -26.49
N THR A 355 -5.30 11.82 -26.80
CA THR A 355 -4.84 11.61 -28.19
C THR A 355 -5.38 10.34 -28.87
N ASP A 356 -5.88 9.35 -28.12
CA ASP A 356 -6.48 8.11 -28.67
C ASP A 356 -7.49 7.46 -27.69
N PRO A 357 -8.76 7.90 -27.71
CA PRO A 357 -9.80 7.48 -26.75
C PRO A 357 -10.11 5.98 -26.76
N GLU A 358 -9.95 5.33 -27.91
CA GLU A 358 -10.28 3.91 -28.11
C GLU A 358 -9.23 2.96 -27.52
N LYS A 359 -8.07 3.49 -27.09
CA LYS A 359 -6.98 2.70 -26.48
C LYS A 359 -6.83 2.87 -24.97
N VAL A 360 -7.63 3.73 -24.34
CA VAL A 360 -7.53 3.98 -22.89
C VAL A 360 -8.08 2.78 -22.12
N LYS A 361 -7.20 2.02 -21.46
CA LYS A 361 -7.58 0.82 -20.69
C LYS A 361 -8.40 1.21 -19.45
N LEU A 362 -9.25 0.32 -18.96
CA LEU A 362 -10.06 0.53 -17.75
C LEU A 362 -9.24 0.94 -16.51
N ILE A 363 -8.04 0.37 -16.38
CA ILE A 363 -7.02 0.68 -15.35
C ILE A 363 -6.62 2.16 -15.38
N GLU A 364 -6.51 2.75 -16.56
CA GLU A 364 -6.13 4.15 -16.75
C GLU A 364 -7.28 5.10 -16.36
N ARG A 365 -8.54 4.68 -16.56
CA ARG A 365 -9.73 5.44 -16.13
C ARG A 365 -9.87 5.49 -14.60
N ASP A 366 -9.61 4.37 -13.92
CA ASP A 366 -9.59 4.28 -12.45
C ASP A 366 -8.53 5.22 -11.85
N HIS A 367 -7.32 5.20 -12.41
CA HIS A 367 -6.25 6.13 -12.05
C HIS A 367 -6.63 7.60 -12.30
N ALA A 368 -7.26 7.91 -13.43
CA ALA A 368 -7.69 9.28 -13.71
C ALA A 368 -8.70 9.80 -12.67
N VAL A 369 -9.67 8.99 -12.25
CA VAL A 369 -10.64 9.33 -11.18
C VAL A 369 -9.92 9.59 -9.85
N LYS A 370 -8.96 8.73 -9.49
CA LYS A 370 -8.14 8.89 -8.28
C LYS A 370 -7.32 10.18 -8.31
N LEU A 371 -6.74 10.54 -9.45
CA LEU A 371 -6.00 11.79 -9.62
C LEU A 371 -6.91 13.03 -9.54
N LEU A 372 -8.11 12.97 -10.14
CA LEU A 372 -9.11 14.05 -10.00
C LEU A 372 -9.51 14.28 -8.55
N ARG A 373 -9.66 13.20 -7.77
CA ARG A 373 -9.90 13.29 -6.33
C ARG A 373 -8.72 13.93 -5.60
N ARG A 374 -7.48 13.52 -5.90
CA ARG A 374 -6.27 14.13 -5.33
C ARG A 374 -6.18 15.63 -5.59
N GLU A 375 -6.56 16.09 -6.78
CA GLU A 375 -6.62 17.53 -7.10
C GLU A 375 -7.67 18.26 -6.23
N LEU A 376 -8.83 17.68 -5.98
CA LEU A 376 -9.81 18.28 -5.05
C LEU A 376 -9.27 18.32 -3.61
N GLU A 377 -8.57 17.28 -3.18
CA GLU A 377 -7.93 17.20 -1.87
C GLU A 377 -6.82 18.25 -1.72
N LEU A 378 -5.99 18.45 -2.75
CA LEU A 378 -5.00 19.54 -2.82
C LEU A 378 -5.64 20.91 -2.56
N LEU A 379 -6.76 21.19 -3.23
CA LEU A 379 -7.48 22.46 -3.07
C LEU A 379 -8.10 22.61 -1.69
N ALA A 380 -8.69 21.54 -1.16
CA ALA A 380 -9.23 21.52 0.20
C ALA A 380 -8.11 21.76 1.24
N ALA A 381 -6.97 21.12 1.06
CA ALA A 381 -5.80 21.25 1.93
C ALA A 381 -5.26 22.68 1.94
N ARG A 382 -5.05 23.30 0.78
CA ARG A 382 -4.67 24.73 0.67
C ARG A 382 -5.67 25.64 1.38
N THR A 383 -6.96 25.41 1.19
CA THR A 383 -8.02 26.18 1.86
C THR A 383 -7.93 26.04 3.38
N SER A 384 -7.77 24.82 3.89
CA SER A 384 -7.65 24.57 5.33
C SER A 384 -6.39 25.21 5.95
N ARG A 385 -5.26 25.23 5.21
CA ARG A 385 -4.02 25.88 5.65
C ARG A 385 -4.19 27.40 5.78
N SER A 386 -4.78 28.02 4.76
CA SER A 386 -5.08 29.46 4.76
C SER A 386 -6.00 29.83 5.94
N GLN A 387 -7.06 29.04 6.15
CA GLN A 387 -7.98 29.22 7.29
C GLN A 387 -7.28 29.03 8.64
N ALA A 388 -6.39 28.05 8.78
CA ALA A 388 -5.62 27.84 9.99
C ALA A 388 -4.67 29.01 10.28
N ILE A 389 -4.02 29.56 9.24
CA ILE A 389 -3.16 30.75 9.36
C ILE A 389 -3.98 31.95 9.83
N ASP A 390 -5.08 32.27 9.15
CA ASP A 390 -5.95 33.38 9.52
C ASP A 390 -6.48 33.26 10.96
N ARG A 391 -6.81 32.04 11.39
CA ARG A 391 -7.40 31.78 12.70
C ARG A 391 -6.38 31.79 13.83
N ASP A 392 -5.25 31.08 13.67
CA ASP A 392 -4.35 30.76 14.77
C ASP A 392 -2.94 31.38 14.64
N PHE A 393 -2.56 31.83 13.44
CA PHE A 393 -1.19 32.26 13.11
C PHE A 393 -1.13 33.60 12.36
N ALA A 394 -2.18 34.42 12.46
CA ALA A 394 -2.24 35.71 11.75
C ALA A 394 -1.07 36.64 12.12
N GLU A 395 -0.53 36.52 13.33
CA GLU A 395 0.60 37.32 13.81
C GLU A 395 1.94 36.91 13.19
N THR A 396 2.13 35.62 12.88
CA THR A 396 3.38 35.09 12.32
C THR A 396 3.35 35.04 10.80
N GLY A 397 2.16 34.90 10.20
CA GLY A 397 1.98 34.77 8.75
C GLY A 397 2.37 33.40 8.20
N TYR A 398 2.56 32.41 9.07
CA TYR A 398 2.81 31.02 8.72
C TYR A 398 2.37 30.08 9.84
N GLY A 399 2.02 28.85 9.49
CA GLY A 399 1.53 27.86 10.45
C GLY A 399 2.58 26.86 10.91
N VAL A 400 2.42 26.44 12.17
CA VAL A 400 3.22 25.37 12.79
C VAL A 400 2.33 24.47 13.64
N TYR A 401 2.29 23.17 13.38
CA TYR A 401 1.59 22.21 14.24
C TYR A 401 2.43 20.96 14.52
N VAL A 402 2.01 20.20 15.54
CA VAL A 402 2.65 18.92 15.90
C VAL A 402 1.81 17.77 15.38
N ALA A 403 2.46 16.83 14.70
CA ALA A 403 1.86 15.59 14.18
C ALA A 403 2.55 14.34 14.76
N PRO A 404 1.84 13.21 14.88
CA PRO A 404 2.46 11.91 15.15
C PRO A 404 3.38 11.49 13.98
N ILE A 405 4.33 10.58 14.23
CA ILE A 405 5.27 10.11 13.18
C ILE A 405 4.60 9.19 12.16
N GLU A 406 3.47 8.60 12.54
CA GLU A 406 2.68 7.70 11.71
C GLU A 406 1.85 8.45 10.66
N GLU A 407 1.69 9.76 10.81
CA GLU A 407 1.01 10.61 9.84
C GLU A 407 1.94 10.92 8.66
N HIS A 408 1.50 10.58 7.45
CA HIS A 408 2.15 11.01 6.22
C HIS A 408 1.84 12.47 5.97
N VAL A 409 2.79 13.33 6.38
CA VAL A 409 2.73 14.76 6.10
C VAL A 409 3.18 15.01 4.67
N TYR A 410 2.22 15.21 3.78
CA TYR A 410 2.51 15.42 2.36
C TYR A 410 2.99 16.84 2.05
N PHE A 411 3.86 16.98 1.05
CA PHE A 411 4.53 18.25 0.74
C PHE A 411 3.61 19.33 0.12
N ASP A 412 2.46 18.95 -0.47
CA ASP A 412 1.57 19.83 -1.22
C ASP A 412 0.09 19.73 -0.79
N ASN A 413 -0.41 18.52 -0.52
CA ASN A 413 -1.82 18.24 -0.22
C ASN A 413 -2.12 17.99 1.26
N GLN A 414 -1.24 18.36 2.19
CA GLN A 414 -1.48 18.15 3.62
C GLN A 414 -2.58 19.08 4.17
N PRO A 415 -3.76 18.58 4.56
CA PRO A 415 -4.77 19.41 5.23
C PRO A 415 -4.36 19.72 6.67
N VAL A 416 -4.93 20.77 7.25
CA VAL A 416 -4.77 21.13 8.67
C VAL A 416 -6.10 20.97 9.37
N SER A 417 -6.11 20.22 10.47
CA SER A 417 -7.29 20.01 11.30
C SER A 417 -7.73 21.31 12.00
N ASP A 418 -9.02 21.42 12.28
CA ASP A 418 -9.55 22.52 13.09
C ASP A 418 -9.00 22.54 14.52
N SER A 419 -8.56 21.40 15.01
CA SER A 419 -7.91 21.26 16.31
C SER A 419 -6.56 20.58 16.17
N TRP A 420 -5.51 21.21 16.68
CA TRP A 420 -4.15 20.69 16.68
C TRP A 420 -3.45 21.05 17.99
N SER A 421 -2.47 20.24 18.40
CA SER A 421 -1.72 20.50 19.63
C SER A 421 -0.65 21.57 19.39
N LYS A 422 -0.69 22.63 20.21
CA LYS A 422 0.37 23.64 20.29
C LYS A 422 1.62 23.15 21.01
N THR A 423 1.50 22.07 21.78
CA THR A 423 2.58 21.51 22.61
C THR A 423 3.02 20.16 22.06
N LEU A 424 4.33 19.96 21.97
CA LEU A 424 4.93 18.66 21.68
C LEU A 424 5.08 17.88 22.99
N GLU A 425 4.19 16.91 23.20
CA GLU A 425 4.17 16.07 24.41
C GLU A 425 4.70 14.67 24.13
N LEU A 426 5.59 14.17 24.98
CA LEU A 426 6.15 12.82 24.93
C LEU A 426 6.09 12.16 26.32
N HIS A 427 5.73 10.88 26.35
CA HIS A 427 5.72 10.03 27.54
C HIS A 427 6.75 8.93 27.33
N MET A 428 7.77 8.86 28.18
CA MET A 428 8.98 8.09 27.89
C MET A 428 9.55 7.37 29.12
N LEU A 429 10.14 6.21 28.87
CA LEU A 429 11.01 5.50 29.81
C LEU A 429 12.44 6.08 29.79
N LYS A 430 13.21 5.79 30.84
CA LYS A 430 14.66 6.02 30.85
C LYS A 430 15.33 5.15 29.78
N GLY A 431 16.23 5.73 28.99
CA GLY A 431 16.91 5.07 27.88
C GLY A 431 16.13 5.01 26.56
N GLU A 432 14.90 5.52 26.50
CA GLU A 432 14.07 5.52 25.29
C GLU A 432 14.49 6.62 24.28
N ARG A 433 14.17 6.39 23.00
CA ARG A 433 14.18 7.41 21.94
C ARG A 433 12.80 7.46 21.31
N ARG A 434 12.17 8.64 21.33
CA ARG A 434 10.83 8.85 20.78
C ARG A 434 10.76 10.15 20.00
N SER A 435 9.95 10.17 18.96
CA SER A 435 9.91 11.25 17.98
C SER A 435 8.50 11.78 17.75
N LYS A 436 8.40 13.03 17.30
CA LYS A 436 7.18 13.65 16.74
C LYS A 436 7.57 14.54 15.56
N GLN A 437 6.60 14.87 14.72
CA GLN A 437 6.80 15.78 13.61
C GLN A 437 6.37 17.20 13.99
N ILE A 438 7.24 18.18 13.78
CA ILE A 438 6.88 19.61 13.74
C ILE A 438 6.66 19.96 12.27
N VAL A 439 5.45 20.35 11.91
CA VAL A 439 5.06 20.62 10.53
C VAL A 439 4.98 22.13 10.32
N VAL A 440 5.71 22.62 9.32
CA VAL A 440 5.83 24.04 8.99
C VAL A 440 5.23 24.30 7.61
N PHE A 441 4.40 25.32 7.48
CA PHE A 441 3.79 25.70 6.20
C PHE A 441 3.54 27.22 6.08
N PRO A 442 3.94 27.86 4.96
CA PRO A 442 3.51 29.22 4.62
C PRO A 442 2.02 29.29 4.23
N GLU A 443 1.53 30.53 4.08
CA GLU A 443 0.33 30.80 3.32
C GLU A 443 0.45 30.22 1.89
N PRO A 444 -0.56 29.51 1.35
CA PRO A 444 -0.50 28.96 0.00
C PRO A 444 -0.06 29.98 -1.05
N GLY A 445 1.00 29.65 -1.79
CA GLY A 445 1.61 30.51 -2.80
C GLY A 445 2.69 31.48 -2.29
N GLN A 446 2.94 31.51 -0.97
CA GLN A 446 4.07 32.22 -0.37
C GLN A 446 5.23 31.26 -0.07
N GLU A 447 6.38 31.82 0.26
CA GLU A 447 7.61 31.10 0.60
C GLU A 447 8.07 31.46 2.01
N LEU A 448 8.70 30.50 2.70
CA LEU A 448 9.50 30.78 3.90
C LEU A 448 10.96 30.45 3.61
N ARG A 449 11.87 31.34 3.98
CA ARG A 449 13.29 31.21 3.66
C ARG A 449 14.17 31.35 4.89
N ASP A 450 15.34 30.70 4.85
CA ASP A 450 16.37 30.71 5.90
C ASP A 450 15.75 30.45 7.29
N ILE A 451 14.89 29.44 7.38
CA ILE A 451 14.25 29.01 8.63
C ILE A 451 15.31 28.30 9.47
N ARG A 452 15.60 28.88 10.63
CA ARG A 452 16.50 28.29 11.63
C ARG A 452 15.70 27.69 12.76
N MET A 453 16.17 26.57 13.28
CA MET A 453 15.56 25.91 14.42
C MET A 453 16.57 25.59 15.49
N VAL A 454 16.21 25.99 16.71
CA VAL A 454 17.04 25.79 17.90
C VAL A 454 16.19 25.14 18.97
N SER A 455 16.70 24.05 19.53
CA SER A 455 16.18 23.46 20.76
C SER A 455 17.21 23.65 21.87
N GLY A 456 16.76 24.12 23.03
CA GLY A 456 17.56 24.14 24.25
C GLY A 456 17.46 22.83 25.03
N ALA A 457 18.20 22.72 26.13
CA ALA A 457 18.00 21.63 27.09
C ALA A 457 16.57 21.67 27.66
N LEU A 458 16.04 20.51 28.05
CA LEU A 458 14.76 20.42 28.77
C LEU A 458 15.05 20.35 30.26
N SER A 459 14.48 21.26 31.04
CA SER A 459 14.70 21.34 32.48
C SER A 459 13.54 20.70 33.25
N VAL A 460 13.84 20.04 34.37
CA VAL A 460 12.82 19.43 35.23
C VAL A 460 12.04 20.51 36.01
N ASN A 461 10.71 20.39 36.06
CA ASN A 461 9.87 21.41 36.70
C ASN A 461 9.89 21.39 38.24
N ASN A 462 10.13 20.22 38.86
CA ASN A 462 9.72 20.00 40.25
C ASN A 462 10.79 19.48 41.23
N GLN A 463 12.01 19.09 40.80
CA GLN A 463 13.05 18.57 41.71
C GLN A 463 14.48 18.74 41.15
N GLY A 464 15.27 19.63 41.75
CA GLY A 464 16.71 19.79 41.42
C GLY A 464 17.02 20.51 40.09
N ASN A 465 18.31 20.59 39.75
CA ASN A 465 18.81 21.14 38.47
C ASN A 465 19.16 20.00 37.50
N TYR A 466 18.22 19.10 37.22
CA TYR A 466 18.41 18.04 36.22
C TYR A 466 17.87 18.47 34.86
N GLU A 467 18.56 18.05 33.80
CA GLU A 467 18.23 18.42 32.43
C GLU A 467 18.37 17.22 31.49
N ILE A 468 17.53 17.18 30.47
CA ILE A 468 17.80 16.42 29.24
C ILE A 468 18.63 17.37 28.35
N PRO A 469 19.92 17.08 28.09
CA PRO A 469 20.79 17.97 27.33
C PRO A 469 20.29 18.22 25.91
N ALA A 470 20.64 19.38 25.34
CA ALA A 470 20.30 19.70 23.95
C ALA A 470 20.89 18.69 22.95
N ASP A 471 22.04 18.08 23.26
CA ASP A 471 22.68 17.03 22.43
C ASP A 471 21.84 15.74 22.33
N ASP A 472 20.90 15.53 23.25
CA ASP A 472 19.94 14.42 23.24
C ASP A 472 18.64 14.77 22.50
N ILE A 473 18.57 15.95 21.89
CA ILE A 473 17.43 16.42 21.10
C ILE A 473 17.90 16.68 19.67
N THR A 474 17.40 15.89 18.73
CA THR A 474 17.71 16.09 17.30
C THR A 474 16.50 16.63 16.55
N ILE A 475 16.75 17.53 15.60
CA ILE A 475 15.76 18.04 14.66
C ILE A 475 16.30 17.77 13.27
N GLU A 476 15.57 16.98 12.50
CA GLU A 476 15.98 16.55 11.17
C GLU A 476 14.85 16.77 10.17
N GLN A 477 15.18 16.99 8.89
CA GLN A 477 14.17 17.18 7.86
C GLN A 477 13.59 15.84 7.42
N VAL A 478 12.29 15.78 7.21
CA VAL A 478 11.69 14.67 6.47
C VAL A 478 11.73 15.02 4.98
N GLY A 479 12.44 14.23 4.21
CA GLY A 479 12.49 14.28 2.76
C GLY A 479 11.37 13.44 2.14
N TYR A 480 11.27 13.57 0.83
CA TYR A 480 10.24 12.98 -0.01
C TYR A 480 10.86 12.17 -1.14
N VAL A 481 10.21 11.06 -1.47
CA VAL A 481 10.55 10.20 -2.61
C VAL A 481 9.39 10.21 -3.60
N GLN A 482 9.71 10.19 -4.89
CA GLN A 482 8.71 10.27 -5.94
C GLN A 482 8.27 8.86 -6.36
N ILE A 483 6.98 8.56 -6.17
CA ILE A 483 6.34 7.39 -6.78
C ILE A 483 5.99 7.73 -8.23
N PRO A 484 6.59 7.05 -9.23
CA PRO A 484 6.40 7.40 -10.63
C PRO A 484 5.01 7.00 -11.12
N VAL A 485 4.54 7.70 -12.14
CA VAL A 485 3.32 7.35 -12.86
C VAL A 485 3.55 6.06 -13.65
N THR A 486 2.92 4.95 -13.25
CA THR A 486 2.99 3.69 -14.00
C THR A 486 1.63 2.97 -14.06
N GLU A 487 1.38 2.23 -15.15
CA GLU A 487 0.18 1.37 -15.31
C GLU A 487 0.03 0.32 -14.19
N ARG A 488 1.09 0.06 -13.43
CA ARG A 488 1.17 -1.04 -12.47
C ARG A 488 0.76 -0.66 -11.04
N LEU A 489 0.39 0.59 -10.76
CA LEU A 489 0.04 1.04 -9.40
C LEU A 489 -1.35 0.55 -8.90
N THR A 490 -2.23 0.14 -9.82
CA THR A 490 -3.63 -0.24 -9.51
C THR A 490 -3.84 -1.36 -8.50
N PRO A 491 -3.00 -2.41 -8.37
CA PRO A 491 -3.26 -3.50 -7.44
C PRO A 491 -2.98 -3.16 -5.96
N TYR A 492 -2.42 -1.99 -5.65
CA TYR A 492 -1.93 -1.65 -4.31
C TYR A 492 -2.37 -0.26 -3.82
N ASP A 493 -3.29 0.41 -4.52
CA ASP A 493 -3.81 1.74 -4.19
C ASP A 493 -2.77 2.86 -3.95
N ALA A 494 -1.52 2.66 -4.37
CA ALA A 494 -0.49 3.70 -4.39
C ALA A 494 -0.83 4.76 -5.45
N LEU A 495 -0.94 6.03 -5.04
CA LEU A 495 -1.09 7.13 -6.00
C LEU A 495 0.30 7.65 -6.42
N PRO A 496 0.51 8.02 -7.69
CA PRO A 496 1.70 8.76 -8.09
C PRO A 496 1.85 10.05 -7.28
N GLY A 497 3.08 10.47 -7.01
CA GLY A 497 3.38 11.71 -6.31
C GLY A 497 4.53 11.58 -5.31
N TRP A 498 4.74 12.62 -4.53
CA TRP A 498 5.78 12.67 -3.50
C TRP A 498 5.27 12.15 -2.16
N TYR A 499 6.03 11.23 -1.55
CA TYR A 499 5.72 10.62 -0.26
C TYR A 499 6.82 10.90 0.75
N PRO A 500 6.48 11.31 1.99
CA PRO A 500 7.47 11.53 3.04
C PRO A 500 8.05 10.18 3.49
N ASP A 501 9.38 10.05 3.52
CA ASP A 501 9.99 8.84 4.09
C ASP A 501 11.43 9.03 4.58
N PRO A 502 12.43 9.44 3.76
CA PRO A 502 13.80 9.56 4.24
C PRO A 502 13.94 10.70 5.26
N VAL A 503 14.67 10.47 6.36
CA VAL A 503 15.03 11.55 7.30
C VAL A 503 16.39 12.10 6.91
N LEU A 504 16.43 13.36 6.53
CA LEU A 504 17.58 14.10 6.03
C LEU A 504 18.19 14.97 7.13
N ARG A 505 19.52 15.01 7.18
CA ARG A 505 20.22 15.97 8.02
C ARG A 505 20.28 17.29 7.26
N PHE A 506 19.99 18.39 7.96
CA PHE A 506 20.25 19.73 7.45
C PHE A 506 21.16 20.46 8.44
N GLU A 507 21.92 21.44 7.94
CA GLU A 507 22.80 22.25 8.75
C GLU A 507 22.42 23.73 8.61
N GLY A 508 22.27 24.40 9.76
CA GLY A 508 21.92 25.82 9.80
C GLY A 508 20.44 26.09 9.56
N SER A 509 20.04 26.21 8.29
CA SER A 509 18.70 26.63 7.91
C SER A 509 18.14 25.89 6.72
N PHE A 510 16.84 26.05 6.49
CA PHE A 510 16.15 25.50 5.34
C PHE A 510 15.04 26.41 4.83
N ASP A 511 14.59 26.12 3.62
CA ASP A 511 13.51 26.85 2.95
C ASP A 511 12.25 25.99 2.86
N VAL A 512 11.08 26.61 2.73
CA VAL A 512 9.82 26.01 2.26
C VAL A 512 9.39 26.82 1.04
N VAL A 513 9.64 26.25 -0.14
CA VAL A 513 9.51 26.92 -1.45
C VAL A 513 8.86 25.98 -2.45
N ALA A 514 8.12 26.54 -3.40
CA ALA A 514 7.42 25.77 -4.42
C ALA A 514 8.38 24.82 -5.19
N PRO A 515 7.95 23.59 -5.53
CA PRO A 515 6.60 23.05 -5.35
C PRO A 515 6.28 22.53 -3.94
N ARG A 516 7.22 22.63 -2.99
CA ARG A 516 7.04 22.20 -1.59
C ARG A 516 6.39 23.29 -0.75
N GLU A 517 5.13 23.07 -0.40
CA GLU A 517 4.32 23.98 0.41
C GLU A 517 4.31 23.58 1.90
N VAL A 518 4.80 22.39 2.26
CA VAL A 518 4.79 21.87 3.62
C VAL A 518 6.10 21.13 3.93
N GLN A 519 6.68 21.40 5.09
CA GLN A 519 7.90 20.72 5.56
C GLN A 519 7.70 20.12 6.97
N PRO A 520 7.66 18.78 7.07
CA PRO A 520 7.75 18.07 8.33
C PRO A 520 9.21 18.02 8.80
N LEU A 521 9.40 18.19 10.10
CA LEU A 521 10.68 18.04 10.78
C LEU A 521 10.52 17.03 11.89
N LEU A 522 11.38 16.02 11.88
CA LEU A 522 11.39 14.99 12.90
C LEU A 522 12.18 15.50 14.10
N LEU A 523 11.47 15.81 15.19
CA LEU A 523 12.09 16.02 16.50
C LEU A 523 12.20 14.68 17.21
N THR A 524 13.40 14.29 17.62
CA THR A 524 13.65 13.09 18.41
C THR A 524 14.28 13.47 19.75
N VAL A 525 13.69 12.99 20.83
CA VAL A 525 14.28 13.09 22.17
C VAL A 525 14.87 11.73 22.55
N HIS A 526 16.09 11.72 23.06
CA HIS A 526 16.66 10.61 23.81
C HIS A 526 16.59 10.95 25.30
N VAL A 527 16.05 10.04 26.12
CA VAL A 527 16.13 10.18 27.57
C VAL A 527 17.32 9.34 28.05
N PRO A 528 18.41 9.93 28.57
CA PRO A 528 19.50 9.17 29.17
C PRO A 528 19.01 8.23 30.29
N ARG A 529 19.68 7.09 30.48
CA ARG A 529 19.27 6.07 31.48
C ARG A 529 19.31 6.58 32.92
N GLU A 530 20.22 7.50 33.22
CA GLU A 530 20.38 8.11 34.55
C GLU A 530 19.40 9.27 34.82
N THR A 531 18.56 9.63 33.84
CA THR A 531 17.62 10.76 33.97
C THR A 531 16.59 10.46 35.06
N PRO A 532 16.45 11.30 36.09
CA PRO A 532 15.41 11.12 37.10
C PRO A 532 14.00 11.20 36.49
N ALA A 533 13.07 10.43 37.03
CA ALA A 533 11.67 10.53 36.64
C ALA A 533 11.10 11.91 36.98
N GLY A 534 10.27 12.47 36.09
CA GLY A 534 9.80 13.85 36.23
C GLY A 534 9.16 14.41 34.97
N LEU A 535 8.63 15.62 35.07
CA LEU A 535 8.17 16.40 33.92
C LEU A 535 9.27 17.39 33.54
N TYR A 536 9.82 17.22 32.35
CA TYR A 536 10.82 18.09 31.75
C TYR A 536 10.15 19.00 30.73
N THR A 537 10.45 20.30 30.79
CA THR A 537 9.88 21.27 29.86
C THR A 537 10.97 22.12 29.20
N GLY A 538 10.66 22.59 28.00
CA GLY A 538 11.50 23.47 27.22
C GLY A 538 10.76 23.89 25.96
N SER A 539 11.50 24.28 24.94
CA SER A 539 10.90 24.72 23.69
C SER A 539 11.82 24.56 22.50
N VAL A 540 11.21 24.53 21.32
CA VAL A 540 11.88 24.70 20.04
C VAL A 540 11.48 26.06 19.48
N VAL A 541 12.47 26.86 19.08
CA VAL A 541 12.25 28.17 18.45
C VAL A 541 12.46 28.04 16.95
N LEU A 542 11.46 28.44 16.17
CA LEU A 542 11.54 28.65 14.72
C LEU A 542 11.78 30.12 14.44
N SER A 543 12.83 30.43 13.68
CA SER A 543 13.18 31.77 13.26
C SER A 543 13.32 31.83 11.72
N PRO A 544 12.22 32.07 10.97
CA PRO A 544 12.31 32.43 9.56
C PRO A 544 12.90 33.83 9.39
N LYS A 545 13.52 34.09 8.23
CA LYS A 545 14.18 35.39 7.99
C LYS A 545 13.23 36.58 7.94
N ASP A 546 12.10 36.43 7.26
CA ASP A 546 11.19 37.53 6.90
C ASP A 546 9.85 37.48 7.69
N ASN A 547 9.76 36.61 8.71
CA ASN A 547 8.58 36.42 9.55
C ASN A 547 8.95 36.43 11.06
N PRO A 548 8.01 36.78 11.97
CA PRO A 548 8.23 36.68 13.41
C PRO A 548 8.57 35.25 13.86
N GLU A 549 9.37 35.16 14.92
CA GLU A 549 9.73 33.86 15.51
C GLU A 549 8.51 33.17 16.14
N THR A 550 8.46 31.84 16.04
CA THR A 550 7.44 31.01 16.69
C THR A 550 8.09 30.04 17.66
N THR A 551 7.51 29.90 18.85
CA THR A 551 7.98 28.95 19.87
C THR A 551 7.01 27.78 19.97
N VAL A 552 7.53 26.56 19.86
CA VAL A 552 6.80 25.31 20.09
C VAL A 552 7.20 24.77 21.48
N PRO A 553 6.30 24.80 22.48
CA PRO A 553 6.57 24.19 23.78
C PRO A 553 6.79 22.67 23.67
N VAL A 554 7.78 22.17 24.40
CA VAL A 554 8.11 20.74 24.50
C VAL A 554 7.92 20.28 25.93
N GLN A 555 7.22 19.16 26.12
CA GLN A 555 7.04 18.50 27.41
C GLN A 555 7.38 17.02 27.30
N VAL A 556 8.25 16.55 28.20
CA VAL A 556 8.66 15.14 28.29
C VAL A 556 8.36 14.64 29.70
N LYS A 557 7.39 13.74 29.83
CA LYS A 557 7.13 13.01 31.08
C LYS A 557 8.01 11.75 31.09
N VAL A 558 9.03 11.76 31.94
CA VAL A 558 9.91 10.61 32.19
C VAL A 558 9.33 9.77 33.32
N TYR A 559 9.08 8.50 33.06
CA TYR A 559 8.58 7.52 34.03
C TYR A 559 9.74 6.81 34.75
N ASP A 560 9.49 6.32 35.98
CA ASP A 560 10.51 5.68 36.82
C ASP A 560 10.77 4.21 36.46
N ALA A 561 10.97 3.96 35.17
CA ALA A 561 11.29 2.65 34.63
C ALA A 561 12.28 2.80 33.47
N GLU A 562 13.14 1.79 33.29
CA GLU A 562 14.21 1.80 32.30
C GLU A 562 13.88 0.85 31.14
N LEU A 563 13.92 1.36 29.91
CA LEU A 563 13.69 0.57 28.71
C LEU A 563 14.85 -0.45 28.54
N PRO A 564 14.57 -1.75 28.32
CA PRO A 564 15.60 -2.75 28.09
C PRO A 564 16.61 -2.34 27.01
N ARG A 565 17.91 -2.55 27.29
CA ARG A 565 19.00 -2.24 26.34
C ARG A 565 18.85 -3.06 25.06
N SER A 566 18.61 -4.36 25.20
CA SER A 566 18.23 -5.24 24.10
C SER A 566 16.71 -5.29 23.98
N PRO A 567 16.14 -5.27 22.76
CA PRO A 567 14.74 -5.63 22.55
C PRO A 567 14.44 -7.00 23.14
N ILE A 568 13.25 -7.20 23.70
CA ILE A 568 12.82 -8.49 24.24
C ILE A 568 12.49 -9.45 23.10
N LEU A 569 11.85 -8.96 22.03
CA LEU A 569 11.54 -9.74 20.84
C LEU A 569 12.82 -10.03 20.04
N PRO A 570 13.26 -11.30 19.88
CA PRO A 570 14.39 -11.68 19.05
C PRO A 570 14.21 -11.26 17.58
N GLN A 571 15.28 -10.80 16.94
CA GLN A 571 15.20 -10.28 15.57
C GLN A 571 16.27 -10.87 14.64
N LEU A 572 15.88 -11.22 13.42
CA LEU A 572 16.78 -11.70 12.37
C LEU A 572 16.62 -10.86 11.10
N PHE A 573 17.71 -10.25 10.65
CA PHE A 573 17.70 -9.40 9.47
C PHE A 573 18.87 -9.67 8.53
N HIS A 574 18.84 -8.99 7.39
CA HIS A 574 19.98 -8.79 6.53
C HIS A 574 20.04 -7.35 6.00
N GLY A 575 21.24 -6.88 5.71
CA GLY A 575 21.52 -5.54 5.17
C GLY A 575 22.26 -4.69 6.20
N GLY A 576 23.34 -4.04 5.77
CA GLY A 576 24.19 -3.20 6.60
C GLY A 576 25.67 -3.61 6.61
N ASP A 577 26.51 -2.73 7.17
CA ASP A 577 27.95 -2.90 7.29
C ASP A 577 28.40 -2.73 8.75
N GLN A 578 29.50 -3.38 9.12
CA GLN A 578 30.03 -3.36 10.50
C GLN A 578 30.22 -1.94 11.05
N LYS A 579 30.65 -0.99 10.20
CA LYS A 579 30.86 0.41 10.58
C LYS A 579 29.59 1.11 11.11
N ASP A 580 28.42 0.57 10.77
CA ASP A 580 27.12 1.17 11.05
C ASP A 580 26.40 0.50 12.24
N ALA A 581 27.08 -0.39 12.99
CA ALA A 581 26.50 -1.13 14.12
C ALA A 581 25.75 -0.25 15.13
N ASP A 582 26.32 0.90 15.49
CA ASP A 582 25.70 1.85 16.43
C ASP A 582 24.38 2.42 15.89
N PHE A 583 24.30 2.69 14.58
CA PHE A 583 23.04 3.12 13.95
C PHE A 583 21.95 2.07 14.13
N PHE A 584 22.26 0.79 13.82
CA PHE A 584 21.29 -0.30 13.96
C PHE A 584 20.78 -0.43 15.39
N LEU A 585 21.70 -0.45 16.36
CA LEU A 585 21.37 -0.58 17.78
C LEU A 585 20.55 0.61 18.31
N ARG A 586 20.84 1.85 17.88
CA ARG A 586 20.03 3.03 18.23
C ARG A 586 18.60 2.98 17.71
N TYR A 587 18.37 2.29 16.58
CA TYR A 587 17.03 2.01 16.03
C TYR A 587 16.45 0.67 16.50
N ARG A 588 17.03 0.05 17.54
CA ARG A 588 16.58 -1.23 18.11
C ARG A 588 16.55 -2.40 17.10
N LEU A 589 17.38 -2.33 16.06
CA LEU A 589 17.61 -3.39 15.10
C LEU A 589 18.88 -4.18 15.46
N ASN A 590 18.84 -5.48 15.24
CA ASN A 590 20.05 -6.28 15.36
C ASN A 590 20.99 -6.02 14.15
N PRO A 591 22.28 -5.74 14.38
CA PRO A 591 23.30 -5.51 13.35
C PRO A 591 23.77 -6.83 12.69
N ASN A 592 22.84 -7.58 12.08
CA ASN A 592 23.09 -8.87 11.42
C ASN A 592 23.79 -8.68 10.06
N PHE A 593 25.05 -8.25 10.10
CA PHE A 593 25.88 -8.06 8.91
C PHE A 593 26.39 -9.38 8.34
N GLY A 594 27.07 -9.30 7.20
CA GLY A 594 27.69 -10.47 6.57
C GLY A 594 28.50 -11.32 7.54
N ASP A 595 29.32 -10.72 8.40
CA ASP A 595 30.20 -11.35 9.41
C ASP A 595 29.63 -11.40 10.84
N ALA A 596 28.48 -10.76 11.10
CA ALA A 596 27.92 -10.58 12.43
C ALA A 596 26.50 -11.16 12.62
N GLY A 597 26.04 -12.03 11.72
CA GLY A 597 24.82 -12.82 11.96
C GLY A 597 23.71 -12.69 10.91
N SER A 598 24.00 -12.21 9.70
CA SER A 598 23.06 -12.14 8.57
C SER A 598 22.34 -13.47 8.30
N ILE A 599 21.05 -13.41 7.98
CA ILE A 599 20.26 -14.59 7.55
C ILE A 599 20.79 -15.22 6.25
N TYR A 600 21.56 -14.47 5.43
CA TYR A 600 22.18 -14.97 4.21
C TYR A 600 23.66 -15.35 4.36
N ARG A 601 24.19 -15.41 5.59
CA ARG A 601 25.58 -15.75 5.86
C ARG A 601 25.94 -17.16 5.36
N TRP A 602 27.11 -17.27 4.73
CA TRP A 602 27.69 -18.53 4.25
C TRP A 602 29.22 -18.52 4.36
N GLY A 603 29.84 -19.69 4.48
CA GLY A 603 31.29 -19.85 4.28
C GLY A 603 32.10 -19.91 5.56
N SER A 604 32.25 -18.80 6.28
CA SER A 604 33.15 -18.66 7.44
C SER A 604 32.43 -18.64 8.79
N PRO A 605 33.10 -19.03 9.90
CA PRO A 605 32.58 -18.89 11.26
C PRO A 605 32.37 -17.42 11.64
N ILE A 606 31.41 -17.11 12.52
CA ILE A 606 31.26 -15.75 13.08
C ILE A 606 32.49 -15.36 13.91
N ASP A 607 32.69 -14.05 14.07
CA ASP A 607 33.67 -13.50 15.01
C ASP A 607 33.03 -13.38 16.40
N ILE A 608 33.52 -14.17 17.37
CA ILE A 608 32.94 -14.23 18.71
C ILE A 608 33.11 -12.90 19.46
N GLU A 609 34.26 -12.24 19.36
CA GLU A 609 34.52 -10.99 20.08
C GLU A 609 33.63 -9.86 19.55
N LYS A 610 33.46 -9.79 18.23
CA LYS A 610 32.51 -8.85 17.62
C LYS A 610 31.08 -9.14 18.08
N VAL A 611 30.63 -10.39 18.03
CA VAL A 611 29.27 -10.76 18.44
C VAL A 611 29.04 -10.48 19.93
N GLU A 612 30.03 -10.77 20.79
CA GLU A 612 29.98 -10.44 22.22
C GLU A 612 29.76 -8.94 22.44
N ASN A 613 30.56 -8.11 21.75
CA ASN A 613 30.42 -6.66 21.82
C ASN A 613 29.03 -6.18 21.36
N LEU A 614 28.52 -6.72 20.25
CA LEU A 614 27.19 -6.37 19.74
C LEU A 614 26.07 -6.81 20.69
N VAL A 615 26.18 -7.99 21.31
CA VAL A 615 25.21 -8.48 22.30
C VAL A 615 25.21 -7.61 23.55
N GLN A 616 26.39 -7.23 24.06
CA GLN A 616 26.51 -6.31 25.21
C GLN A 616 25.87 -4.94 24.93
N ASN A 617 25.80 -4.52 23.66
CA ASN A 617 25.26 -3.23 23.26
C ASN A 617 23.81 -3.26 22.76
N GLY A 618 23.16 -4.42 22.71
CA GLY A 618 21.72 -4.51 22.43
C GLY A 618 21.31 -5.64 21.49
N MET A 619 22.23 -6.28 20.76
CA MET A 619 21.88 -7.38 19.85
C MET A 619 21.34 -8.58 20.63
N ASN A 620 20.20 -9.14 20.18
CA ASN A 620 19.52 -10.20 20.93
C ASN A 620 19.46 -11.57 20.22
N ALA A 621 19.76 -11.64 18.92
CA ALA A 621 19.82 -12.88 18.15
C ALA A 621 20.74 -12.75 16.93
N PHE A 622 21.40 -13.84 16.54
CA PHE A 622 22.28 -13.86 15.36
C PHE A 622 22.32 -15.23 14.69
N ASN A 623 22.49 -15.25 13.36
CA ASN A 623 22.59 -16.47 12.58
C ASN A 623 24.05 -16.94 12.42
N LEU A 624 24.31 -18.19 12.77
CA LEU A 624 25.61 -18.83 12.56
C LEU A 624 25.85 -19.16 11.08
N LEU A 625 24.85 -19.72 10.39
CA LEU A 625 24.99 -20.14 9.00
C LEU A 625 23.63 -20.31 8.33
N ARG A 626 23.52 -19.87 7.07
CA ARG A 626 22.38 -20.19 6.21
C ARG A 626 22.37 -21.67 5.82
N MET A 627 21.36 -22.43 6.24
CA MET A 627 21.05 -23.78 5.74
C MET A 627 20.45 -23.71 4.34
N SER A 628 21.29 -23.41 3.34
CA SER A 628 20.87 -23.19 1.95
C SER A 628 20.36 -24.48 1.31
N HIS A 629 19.06 -24.52 0.96
CA HIS A 629 18.47 -25.67 0.27
C HIS A 629 19.20 -25.98 -1.04
N GLY A 630 19.57 -24.98 -1.84
CA GLY A 630 20.31 -25.20 -3.09
C GLY A 630 21.66 -25.89 -2.87
N ASN A 631 22.35 -25.55 -1.78
CA ASN A 631 23.65 -26.14 -1.46
C ASN A 631 23.52 -27.56 -0.91
N ILE A 632 22.54 -27.80 -0.03
CA ILE A 632 22.19 -29.14 0.46
C ILE A 632 21.78 -30.04 -0.72
N SER A 633 20.91 -29.55 -1.59
CA SER A 633 20.46 -30.24 -2.81
C SER A 633 21.61 -30.55 -3.76
N SER A 634 22.58 -29.65 -3.91
CA SER A 634 23.76 -29.91 -4.73
C SER A 634 24.59 -31.07 -4.18
N ARG A 635 24.83 -31.14 -2.87
CA ARG A 635 25.53 -32.28 -2.24
C ARG A 635 24.74 -33.58 -2.42
N CYS A 636 23.44 -33.53 -2.13
CA CYS A 636 22.54 -34.68 -2.29
C CYS A 636 22.52 -35.22 -3.73
N SER A 637 22.54 -34.34 -4.73
CA SER A 637 22.56 -34.75 -6.13
C SER A 637 23.85 -35.49 -6.54
N LYS A 638 24.96 -35.27 -5.82
CA LYS A 638 26.27 -35.87 -6.11
C LYS A 638 26.52 -37.17 -5.36
N GLN A 639 25.91 -37.33 -4.17
CA GLN A 639 26.26 -38.37 -3.20
C GLN A 639 25.05 -39.22 -2.80
N GLY A 640 23.83 -38.85 -3.22
CA GLY A 640 22.60 -39.37 -2.62
C GLY A 640 22.14 -38.51 -1.46
N ASP A 641 20.84 -38.57 -1.14
CA ASP A 641 20.23 -37.70 -0.12
C ASP A 641 20.85 -37.86 1.27
N ASP A 642 21.12 -39.11 1.65
CA ASP A 642 21.65 -39.47 2.97
C ASP A 642 23.06 -38.92 3.15
N GLU A 643 24.00 -39.36 2.31
CA GLU A 643 25.40 -38.94 2.33
C GLU A 643 25.53 -37.42 2.07
N GLY A 644 24.68 -36.84 1.23
CA GLY A 644 24.68 -35.41 0.95
C GLY A 644 24.26 -34.55 2.15
N CYS A 645 23.27 -34.99 2.93
CA CYS A 645 22.89 -34.34 4.18
C CYS A 645 23.99 -34.48 5.25
N GLU A 646 24.57 -35.66 5.40
CA GLU A 646 25.67 -35.92 6.34
C GLU A 646 26.92 -35.11 5.97
N SER A 647 27.22 -34.98 4.68
CA SER A 647 28.30 -34.12 4.17
C SER A 647 28.05 -32.65 4.49
N PHE A 648 26.79 -32.17 4.41
CA PHE A 648 26.45 -30.82 4.84
C PHE A 648 26.66 -30.64 6.34
N VAL A 649 26.15 -31.55 7.18
CA VAL A 649 26.30 -31.47 8.64
C VAL A 649 27.79 -31.51 9.03
N SER A 650 28.58 -32.39 8.40
CA SER A 650 30.03 -32.49 8.62
C SER A 650 30.76 -31.20 8.23
N TYR A 651 30.33 -30.54 7.15
CA TYR A 651 30.84 -29.22 6.80
C TYR A 651 30.55 -28.17 7.89
N VAL A 652 29.33 -28.15 8.44
CA VAL A 652 28.99 -27.23 9.55
C VAL A 652 29.82 -27.53 10.80
N LYS A 653 30.04 -28.81 11.14
CA LYS A 653 30.94 -29.24 12.23
C LYS A 653 32.38 -28.81 12.05
N GLY A 654 32.88 -28.81 10.83
CA GLY A 654 34.20 -28.27 10.51
C GLY A 654 34.31 -26.76 10.73
N LEU A 655 33.22 -26.02 10.52
CA LEU A 655 33.19 -24.57 10.77
C LEU A 655 33.02 -24.24 12.26
N TYR A 656 32.21 -25.03 12.96
CA TYR A 656 31.83 -24.80 14.34
C TYR A 656 32.17 -26.02 15.20
N PRO A 657 33.48 -26.26 15.48
CA PRO A 657 33.88 -27.35 16.35
C PRO A 657 33.36 -27.15 17.78
N GLU A 658 33.34 -28.21 18.56
CA GLU A 658 32.85 -28.20 19.95
C GLU A 658 33.49 -27.09 20.81
N SER A 659 34.81 -26.92 20.71
CA SER A 659 35.55 -25.86 21.40
C SER A 659 35.07 -24.44 21.07
N PHE A 660 34.54 -24.22 19.86
CA PHE A 660 33.94 -22.94 19.48
C PHE A 660 32.62 -22.73 20.24
N MET A 661 31.79 -23.78 20.34
CA MET A 661 30.50 -23.73 21.03
C MET A 661 30.66 -23.61 22.55
N GLU A 662 31.65 -24.28 23.14
CA GLU A 662 32.04 -24.09 24.55
C GLU A 662 32.44 -22.63 24.83
N THR A 663 33.23 -22.02 23.94
CA THR A 663 33.60 -20.60 24.06
C THR A 663 32.36 -19.69 23.95
N LEU A 664 31.46 -19.99 23.02
CA LEU A 664 30.21 -19.25 22.81
C LEU A 664 29.28 -19.35 24.03
N GLN A 665 29.19 -20.53 24.64
CA GLN A 665 28.40 -20.79 25.84
C GLN A 665 29.01 -20.13 27.08
N ALA A 666 30.33 -20.20 27.27
CA ALA A 666 31.04 -19.56 28.37
C ALA A 666 30.85 -18.03 28.38
N LYS A 667 30.65 -17.42 27.19
CA LYS A 667 30.33 -16.00 27.02
C LYS A 667 28.82 -15.68 27.08
N GLY A 668 27.96 -16.68 27.29
CA GLY A 668 26.51 -16.51 27.35
C GLY A 668 25.85 -16.14 26.00
N LEU A 669 26.51 -16.48 24.88
CA LEU A 669 26.09 -16.12 23.53
C LEU A 669 25.34 -17.25 22.82
N SER A 670 25.59 -18.50 23.20
CA SER A 670 25.08 -19.67 22.47
C SER A 670 23.55 -19.74 22.43
N SER A 671 22.86 -19.30 23.49
CA SER A 671 21.40 -19.28 23.55
C SER A 671 20.73 -18.25 22.63
N LYS A 672 21.51 -17.33 22.03
CA LYS A 672 21.07 -16.31 21.06
C LYS A 672 21.41 -16.70 19.62
N ALA A 673 22.15 -17.80 19.44
CA ALA A 673 22.61 -18.27 18.15
C ALA A 673 21.56 -19.15 17.48
N VAL A 674 21.36 -18.95 16.17
CA VAL A 674 20.49 -19.78 15.35
C VAL A 674 21.20 -20.32 14.12
N PHE A 675 20.77 -21.47 13.62
CA PHE A 675 20.95 -21.88 12.23
C PHE A 675 19.66 -21.59 11.47
N TYR A 676 19.67 -20.58 10.61
CA TYR A 676 18.52 -20.21 9.78
C TYR A 676 18.61 -20.86 8.39
N GLY A 677 17.53 -21.38 7.84
CA GLY A 677 17.48 -21.70 6.42
C GLY A 677 16.26 -22.50 5.99
N PHE A 678 16.43 -23.34 4.96
CA PHE A 678 15.30 -23.94 4.22
C PHE A 678 14.29 -22.85 3.81
N ASP A 679 14.85 -21.79 3.23
CA ASP A 679 14.19 -20.53 2.91
C ASP A 679 13.04 -20.75 1.90
N GLU A 680 11.80 -20.55 2.34
CA GLU A 680 10.56 -20.68 1.55
C GLU A 680 10.43 -22.00 0.77
N VAL A 681 11.08 -23.08 1.23
CA VAL A 681 10.95 -24.39 0.58
C VAL A 681 9.62 -25.04 0.98
N ARG A 682 9.09 -25.92 0.11
CA ARG A 682 7.88 -26.65 0.44
C ARG A 682 8.21 -27.95 1.19
N SER A 683 7.90 -27.99 2.48
CA SER A 683 8.10 -29.21 3.30
C SER A 683 7.15 -30.35 2.96
N ASP A 684 6.14 -30.11 2.11
CA ASP A 684 5.24 -31.15 1.62
C ASP A 684 5.86 -32.08 0.58
N ASN A 685 7.02 -31.69 0.04
CA ASN A 685 7.83 -32.57 -0.78
C ASN A 685 8.59 -33.55 0.13
N PRO A 686 8.39 -34.88 0.00
CA PRO A 686 9.03 -35.87 0.87
C PRO A 686 10.57 -35.80 0.88
N THR A 687 11.19 -35.46 -0.24
CA THR A 687 12.64 -35.26 -0.32
C THR A 687 13.08 -34.05 0.50
N ILE A 688 12.35 -32.93 0.40
CA ILE A 688 12.64 -31.72 1.17
C ILE A 688 12.41 -31.98 2.67
N TYR A 689 11.30 -32.62 3.03
CA TYR A 689 11.01 -33.05 4.41
C TYR A 689 12.15 -33.87 4.99
N ASN A 690 12.59 -34.91 4.28
CA ASN A 690 13.68 -35.79 4.75
C ASN A 690 15.01 -35.05 4.88
N ARG A 691 15.32 -34.12 3.97
CA ARG A 691 16.52 -33.27 4.06
C ARG A 691 16.46 -32.33 5.26
N ILE A 692 15.31 -31.69 5.53
CA ILE A 692 15.10 -30.87 6.74
C ILE A 692 15.34 -31.73 7.98
N LYS A 693 14.67 -32.89 8.04
CA LYS A 693 14.79 -33.83 9.17
C LYS A 693 16.24 -34.21 9.44
N ARG A 694 16.97 -34.69 8.42
CA ARG A 694 18.36 -35.17 8.59
C ARG A 694 19.32 -34.06 8.97
N VAL A 695 19.28 -32.93 8.27
CA VAL A 695 20.18 -31.80 8.56
C VAL A 695 19.92 -31.25 9.96
N CYS A 696 18.65 -30.97 10.30
CA CYS A 696 18.35 -30.36 11.58
C CYS A 696 18.54 -31.34 12.74
N GLN A 697 18.31 -32.65 12.55
CA GLN A 697 18.67 -33.66 13.56
C GLN A 697 20.18 -33.65 13.82
N GLY A 698 21.00 -33.73 12.78
CA GLY A 698 22.45 -33.77 12.94
C GLY A 698 23.03 -32.50 13.58
N LEU A 699 22.43 -31.33 13.31
CA LEU A 699 22.77 -30.09 14.00
C LEU A 699 22.30 -30.10 15.46
N LYS A 700 21.08 -30.56 15.73
CA LYS A 700 20.51 -30.60 17.09
C LYS A 700 21.24 -31.59 18.00
N ASP A 701 21.63 -32.74 17.48
CA ASP A 701 22.43 -33.75 18.20
C ASP A 701 23.79 -33.23 18.65
N THR A 702 24.32 -32.20 17.96
CA THR A 702 25.67 -31.66 18.22
C THR A 702 25.63 -30.33 18.95
N TYR A 703 24.65 -29.48 18.64
CA TYR A 703 24.62 -28.08 19.11
C TYR A 703 23.47 -27.77 20.06
N GLY A 704 22.52 -28.70 20.20
CA GLY A 704 21.34 -28.52 21.06
C GLY A 704 21.69 -28.39 22.54
N GLU A 705 22.72 -29.10 23.02
CA GLU A 705 23.17 -28.99 24.41
C GLU A 705 23.74 -27.61 24.76
N TYR A 706 24.25 -26.89 23.77
CA TYR A 706 24.74 -25.51 23.91
C TYR A 706 23.60 -24.48 23.86
N GLY A 707 22.36 -24.91 23.57
CA GLY A 707 21.19 -24.03 23.42
C GLY A 707 21.05 -23.36 22.06
N VAL A 708 21.81 -23.80 21.04
CA VAL A 708 21.71 -23.27 19.67
C VAL A 708 20.45 -23.82 19.00
N LYS A 709 19.67 -22.95 18.37
CA LYS A 709 18.37 -23.31 17.75
C LYS A 709 18.44 -23.39 16.24
N THR A 710 17.54 -24.15 15.65
CA THR A 710 17.29 -24.19 14.20
C THR A 710 16.03 -23.41 13.85
N ALA A 711 16.06 -22.64 12.76
CA ALA A 711 14.97 -21.76 12.34
C ALA A 711 14.68 -21.85 10.83
N THR A 712 13.41 -21.73 10.43
CA THR A 712 13.01 -21.83 9.02
C THR A 712 11.77 -21.02 8.63
N THR A 713 11.75 -20.55 7.38
CA THR A 713 10.58 -20.00 6.67
C THR A 713 9.90 -21.03 5.74
N ALA A 714 10.25 -22.32 5.85
CA ALA A 714 9.66 -23.36 5.01
C ALA A 714 8.12 -23.38 5.11
N HIS A 715 7.45 -23.53 3.96
CA HIS A 715 6.00 -23.69 3.90
C HIS A 715 5.58 -25.04 4.53
N GLY A 716 4.37 -25.09 5.09
CA GLY A 716 3.79 -26.30 5.71
C GLY A 716 3.94 -26.36 7.23
N TRP A 717 4.35 -25.28 7.90
CA TRP A 717 4.43 -25.20 9.36
C TRP A 717 3.12 -25.56 10.08
N ASP A 718 1.98 -25.39 9.40
CA ASP A 718 0.61 -25.67 9.84
C ASP A 718 0.24 -27.16 9.80
N ARG A 719 1.13 -28.02 9.31
CA ARG A 719 0.87 -29.45 9.16
C ARG A 719 1.32 -30.24 10.38
N PRO A 720 0.44 -31.06 11.01
CA PRO A 720 0.79 -31.84 12.19
C PRO A 720 2.02 -32.74 12.04
N GLU A 721 2.25 -33.34 10.86
CA GLU A 721 3.41 -34.19 10.58
C GLU A 721 4.75 -33.43 10.60
N ASN A 722 4.72 -32.12 10.40
CA ASN A 722 5.90 -31.26 10.42
C ASN A 722 6.29 -30.84 11.83
N TRP A 723 5.38 -30.91 12.81
CA TRP A 723 5.67 -30.52 14.19
C TRP A 723 6.67 -31.48 14.88
N GLU A 724 6.77 -32.71 14.36
CA GLU A 724 7.72 -33.73 14.79
C GLU A 724 9.12 -33.56 14.14
N LEU A 725 9.28 -32.62 13.21
CA LEU A 725 10.62 -32.31 12.67
C LEU A 725 11.52 -31.76 13.79
N PRO A 726 12.84 -32.04 13.75
CA PRO A 726 13.83 -31.49 14.67
C PRO A 726 14.16 -30.02 14.33
N MET A 727 13.12 -29.22 14.05
CA MET A 727 13.17 -27.77 13.86
C MET A 727 12.74 -27.10 15.17
N ASP A 728 13.43 -26.08 15.66
CA ASP A 728 13.09 -25.41 16.92
C ASP A 728 12.16 -24.21 16.70
N ILE A 729 12.33 -23.48 15.59
CA ILE A 729 11.64 -22.22 15.30
C ILE A 729 11.00 -22.27 13.91
N TRP A 730 9.67 -22.05 13.86
CA TRP A 730 8.91 -21.87 12.62
C TRP A 730 8.62 -20.38 12.41
N ILE A 731 8.89 -19.88 11.20
CA ILE A 731 8.76 -18.46 10.84
C ILE A 731 7.83 -18.33 9.62
N PRO A 732 6.51 -18.49 9.74
CA PRO A 732 5.58 -18.24 8.65
C PRO A 732 5.52 -16.76 8.22
N VAL A 733 5.10 -16.50 6.99
CA VAL A 733 4.66 -15.17 6.57
C VAL A 733 3.48 -14.76 7.45
N LEU A 734 3.42 -13.49 7.87
CA LEU A 734 2.33 -12.93 8.68
C LEU A 734 0.93 -13.32 8.15
N LYS A 735 0.70 -13.23 6.84
CA LYS A 735 -0.56 -13.63 6.17
C LYS A 735 -0.96 -15.09 6.42
N HIS A 736 0.00 -15.97 6.67
CA HIS A 736 -0.23 -17.39 6.92
C HIS A 736 -0.20 -17.75 8.40
N TYR A 737 0.00 -16.78 9.30
CA TYR A 737 -0.01 -17.01 10.73
C TYR A 737 -1.45 -17.24 11.22
N ASP A 738 -1.63 -18.33 11.97
CA ASP A 738 -2.88 -18.65 12.67
C ASP A 738 -2.58 -18.91 14.15
N PHE A 739 -3.31 -18.22 15.04
CA PHE A 739 -3.04 -18.28 16.48
C PHE A 739 -3.26 -19.68 17.06
N ALA A 740 -4.34 -20.35 16.65
CA ALA A 740 -4.68 -21.69 17.17
C ALA A 740 -3.62 -22.72 16.75
N THR A 741 -3.19 -22.68 15.49
CA THR A 741 -2.09 -23.50 14.96
C THR A 741 -0.78 -23.18 15.68
N ALA A 742 -0.48 -21.91 15.94
CA ALA A 742 0.70 -21.51 16.67
C ALA A 742 0.72 -22.07 18.10
N GLU A 743 -0.43 -22.09 18.80
CA GLU A 743 -0.53 -22.73 20.13
C GLU A 743 -0.31 -24.25 20.05
N LEU A 744 -0.82 -24.93 19.02
CA LEU A 744 -0.55 -26.35 18.81
C LEU A 744 0.93 -26.62 18.56
N VAL A 745 1.60 -25.79 17.76
CA VAL A 745 3.04 -25.88 17.50
C VAL A 745 3.85 -25.60 18.78
N ARG A 746 3.49 -24.58 19.56
CA ARG A 746 4.13 -24.28 20.86
C ARG A 746 3.96 -25.40 21.87
N SER A 747 2.81 -26.09 21.88
CA SER A 747 2.59 -27.25 22.75
C SER A 747 3.56 -28.41 22.50
N LYS A 748 4.24 -28.42 21.34
CA LYS A 748 5.31 -29.35 20.98
C LYS A 748 6.72 -28.86 21.38
N GLY A 749 6.81 -27.82 22.21
CA GLY A 749 8.07 -27.23 22.66
C GLY A 749 8.80 -26.44 21.58
N LYS A 750 8.07 -25.96 20.56
CA LYS A 750 8.60 -25.16 19.45
C LYS A 750 8.32 -23.68 19.65
N GLU A 751 9.04 -22.84 18.93
CA GLU A 751 8.73 -21.42 18.84
C GLU A 751 8.06 -21.09 17.53
N VAL A 752 7.16 -20.11 17.57
CA VAL A 752 6.53 -19.54 16.38
C VAL A 752 6.82 -18.05 16.32
N TRP A 753 7.60 -17.70 15.31
CA TRP A 753 7.94 -16.32 14.95
C TRP A 753 7.08 -15.93 13.75
N TRP A 754 7.34 -14.76 13.16
CA TRP A 754 6.84 -14.47 11.82
C TRP A 754 7.78 -13.57 11.04
N TYR A 755 7.53 -13.46 9.74
CA TYR A 755 8.14 -12.45 8.89
C TYR A 755 7.11 -11.77 8.01
N HIS A 756 7.48 -10.60 7.50
CA HIS A 756 6.72 -9.90 6.48
C HIS A 756 7.66 -9.40 5.37
N VAL A 757 7.10 -9.07 4.21
CA VAL A 757 7.87 -8.58 3.06
C VAL A 757 7.54 -7.12 2.71
N SER A 758 6.33 -6.65 3.04
CA SER A 758 5.85 -5.32 2.66
C SER A 758 6.10 -4.30 3.78
N TRP A 759 7.03 -3.39 3.51
CA TRP A 759 7.26 -2.13 4.23
C TRP A 759 7.19 -1.01 3.19
N ASP A 760 6.12 -0.99 2.40
CA ASP A 760 6.02 -0.11 1.25
C ASP A 760 5.85 1.35 1.70
N ILE A 761 6.46 2.27 0.95
CA ILE A 761 6.46 3.71 1.29
C ILE A 761 5.04 4.31 1.32
N HIS A 762 4.14 3.79 0.50
CA HIS A 762 2.77 4.31 0.39
C HIS A 762 1.82 3.75 1.46
N TRP A 763 2.24 2.72 2.21
CA TRP A 763 1.42 2.16 3.28
C TRP A 763 1.37 3.12 4.47
N PRO A 764 0.30 3.13 5.28
CA PRO A 764 0.20 4.03 6.40
C PRO A 764 1.41 3.96 7.34
N GLY A 765 1.93 5.10 7.81
CA GLY A 765 3.09 5.16 8.70
C GLY A 765 2.91 4.40 10.02
N SER A 766 1.67 4.14 10.43
CA SER A 766 1.31 3.30 11.58
C SER A 766 1.61 1.82 11.41
N TRP A 767 1.82 1.36 10.17
CA TRP A 767 2.01 -0.04 9.81
C TRP A 767 3.13 -0.72 10.61
N THR A 768 4.35 -0.19 10.56
CA THR A 768 5.53 -0.85 11.15
C THR A 768 5.51 -0.84 12.69
N LYS A 769 4.82 0.14 13.30
CA LYS A 769 4.54 0.15 14.74
C LYS A 769 3.48 -0.89 15.12
N ALA A 770 2.39 -0.98 14.35
CA ALA A 770 1.30 -1.93 14.59
C ALA A 770 1.77 -3.40 14.57
N LEU A 771 2.80 -3.73 13.78
CA LEU A 771 3.41 -5.07 13.75
C LEU A 771 3.84 -5.56 15.14
N HIS A 772 4.27 -4.66 16.03
CA HIS A 772 4.73 -5.02 17.37
C HIS A 772 3.58 -5.24 18.35
N TRP A 773 2.55 -4.40 18.28
CA TRP A 773 1.29 -4.62 19.02
C TRP A 773 0.64 -5.94 18.61
N ALA A 774 0.60 -6.23 17.31
CA ALA A 774 0.13 -7.51 16.80
C ALA A 774 1.04 -8.67 17.23
N SER A 775 2.37 -8.47 17.28
CA SER A 775 3.31 -9.50 17.78
C SER A 775 3.01 -9.86 19.23
N TYR A 776 2.72 -8.87 20.08
CA TYR A 776 2.34 -9.09 21.48
C TYR A 776 1.00 -9.85 21.57
N ALA A 777 -0.04 -9.36 20.90
CA ALA A 777 -1.38 -9.96 20.90
C ALA A 777 -1.38 -11.42 20.41
N ASN A 778 -0.53 -11.73 19.44
CA ASN A 778 -0.43 -13.07 18.85
C ASN A 778 0.60 -13.98 19.54
N ARG A 779 1.26 -13.52 20.61
CA ARG A 779 2.31 -14.25 21.33
C ARG A 779 3.47 -14.67 20.42
N VAL A 780 3.80 -13.85 19.44
CA VAL A 780 4.92 -14.07 18.53
C VAL A 780 6.22 -14.00 19.32
N GLN A 781 7.12 -14.96 19.06
CA GLN A 781 8.35 -15.17 19.85
C GLN A 781 9.62 -14.67 19.16
N GLY A 782 9.49 -14.08 17.97
CA GLY A 782 10.57 -13.40 17.26
C GLY A 782 10.14 -12.90 15.89
N TYR A 783 11.00 -12.08 15.28
CA TYR A 783 10.71 -11.35 14.05
C TYR A 783 11.83 -11.52 13.03
N LEU A 784 11.47 -11.67 11.76
CA LEU A 784 12.43 -11.69 10.66
C LEU A 784 12.03 -10.68 9.59
N TYR A 785 13.03 -9.98 9.03
CA TYR A 785 12.85 -9.17 7.81
C TYR A 785 14.01 -9.37 6.84
N TYR A 786 13.69 -9.60 5.57
CA TYR A 786 14.63 -10.18 4.62
C TYR A 786 15.75 -9.23 4.18
N HIS A 787 15.54 -7.91 4.22
CA HIS A 787 16.53 -6.92 3.82
C HIS A 787 16.21 -5.52 4.33
N VAL A 788 17.19 -4.74 4.82
CA VAL A 788 16.93 -3.36 5.30
C VAL A 788 17.64 -2.26 4.52
N ARG A 789 18.70 -2.56 3.76
CA ARG A 789 19.55 -1.54 3.10
C ARG A 789 20.25 -2.08 1.85
N HIS A 790 20.05 -1.46 0.68
CA HIS A 790 20.63 -1.81 -0.65
C HIS A 790 20.11 -3.11 -1.28
N TRP A 791 18.79 -3.33 -1.29
CA TRP A 791 18.25 -4.52 -1.94
C TRP A 791 18.66 -4.58 -3.41
N ARG A 792 18.99 -5.78 -3.90
CA ARG A 792 19.67 -5.99 -5.21
C ARG A 792 19.00 -5.32 -6.42
N TYR A 793 17.69 -5.09 -6.35
CA TYR A 793 16.92 -4.46 -7.44
C TYR A 793 16.92 -2.93 -7.38
N LEU A 794 17.17 -2.33 -6.22
CA LEU A 794 17.30 -0.88 -6.04
C LEU A 794 18.70 -0.37 -6.38
N GLY A 795 19.70 -1.26 -6.38
CA GLY A 795 21.10 -0.87 -6.48
C GLY A 795 21.57 -0.05 -5.27
N ARG A 796 22.75 0.56 -5.42
CA ARG A 796 23.25 1.55 -4.45
C ARG A 796 22.87 2.94 -4.93
N GLN A 797 22.21 3.69 -4.04
CA GLN A 797 21.73 5.05 -4.27
C GLN A 797 22.07 5.88 -3.04
N THR A 798 22.25 7.19 -3.22
CA THR A 798 22.48 8.14 -2.13
C THR A 798 21.43 9.25 -2.18
N LEU A 799 21.04 9.71 -1.00
CA LEU A 799 20.22 10.91 -0.82
C LEU A 799 21.09 12.13 -1.07
N GLY A 800 20.55 13.10 -1.80
CA GLY A 800 21.12 14.45 -1.83
C GLY A 800 20.69 15.27 -0.62
N THR A 801 20.99 16.57 -0.64
CA THR A 801 20.57 17.52 0.40
C THR A 801 19.19 18.13 0.17
N ASP A 802 18.59 17.93 -1.01
CA ASP A 802 17.25 18.43 -1.31
C ASP A 802 16.18 17.52 -0.67
N PRO A 803 15.21 18.08 0.09
CA PRO A 803 14.06 17.33 0.56
C PRO A 803 13.26 16.63 -0.54
N LEU A 804 13.22 17.15 -1.77
CA LEU A 804 12.66 16.42 -2.91
C LEU A 804 13.74 15.53 -3.52
N THR A 805 13.88 14.33 -2.97
CA THR A 805 15.02 13.45 -3.28
C THR A 805 14.89 12.84 -4.67
N SER A 806 16.04 12.54 -5.29
CA SER A 806 16.11 11.81 -6.56
C SER A 806 16.10 10.29 -6.40
N TRP A 807 15.76 9.78 -5.22
CA TRP A 807 15.84 8.35 -4.89
C TRP A 807 14.75 7.54 -5.59
N ASP A 808 15.15 6.52 -6.35
CA ASP A 808 14.24 5.63 -7.07
C ASP A 808 13.68 4.56 -6.14
N VAL A 809 12.36 4.58 -5.99
CA VAL A 809 11.57 3.70 -5.11
C VAL A 809 11.34 2.29 -5.65
N THR A 810 11.67 2.03 -6.91
CA THR A 810 11.25 0.82 -7.62
C THR A 810 12.06 -0.41 -7.18
N SER A 811 11.54 -1.18 -6.21
CA SER A 811 12.26 -2.28 -5.57
C SER A 811 12.08 -3.64 -6.24
N ASP A 812 11.10 -3.78 -7.12
CA ASP A 812 10.95 -4.90 -8.06
C ASP A 812 10.05 -4.44 -9.22
N GLY A 813 10.59 -4.43 -10.43
CA GLY A 813 9.84 -4.03 -11.62
C GLY A 813 8.59 -4.88 -11.84
N ASN A 814 8.57 -6.14 -11.41
CA ASN A 814 7.45 -7.07 -11.66
C ASN A 814 6.34 -7.08 -10.59
N ARG A 815 6.54 -6.46 -9.42
CA ARG A 815 5.58 -6.58 -8.29
C ARG A 815 5.04 -5.26 -7.74
N CYS A 816 5.46 -4.11 -8.29
CA CYS A 816 5.03 -2.79 -7.79
C CYS A 816 5.36 -2.59 -6.31
N ALA A 817 6.48 -3.16 -5.87
CA ALA A 817 6.94 -3.01 -4.51
C ALA A 817 7.78 -1.73 -4.41
N LEU A 818 7.37 -0.81 -3.54
CA LEU A 818 7.86 0.56 -3.49
C LEU A 818 8.64 0.78 -2.20
N GLY A 819 9.96 0.83 -2.30
CA GLY A 819 10.88 1.00 -1.16
C GLY A 819 11.10 -0.25 -0.30
N ILE A 820 10.57 -1.42 -0.66
CA ILE A 820 10.82 -2.65 0.09
C ILE A 820 12.30 -3.04 0.04
N GLY A 821 12.84 -3.50 1.15
CA GLY A 821 14.26 -3.85 1.23
C GLY A 821 15.23 -2.66 1.30
N ALA A 822 14.71 -1.43 1.37
CA ALA A 822 15.45 -0.20 1.64
C ALA A 822 14.67 0.69 2.62
N VAL A 823 14.77 0.35 3.90
CA VAL A 823 14.21 1.11 5.03
C VAL A 823 15.29 1.95 5.71
N ILE A 824 16.54 1.76 5.31
CA ILE A 824 17.70 2.60 5.61
C ILE A 824 18.24 3.12 4.29
N TYR A 825 18.41 4.43 4.23
CA TYR A 825 19.00 5.17 3.12
C TYR A 825 20.47 5.49 3.39
N ASP A 826 21.19 5.93 2.36
CA ASP A 826 22.54 6.49 2.50
C ASP A 826 22.50 7.97 2.17
N ASP A 827 23.22 8.79 2.94
CA ASP A 827 23.56 10.14 2.48
C ASP A 827 24.69 10.11 1.41
N GLU A 828 25.08 11.28 0.91
CA GLU A 828 26.15 11.42 -0.08
C GLU A 828 27.51 10.85 0.38
N ASN A 829 27.73 10.69 1.70
CA ASN A 829 28.94 10.13 2.29
C ASN A 829 28.83 8.63 2.58
N GLY A 830 27.68 7.99 2.29
CA GLY A 830 27.42 6.60 2.63
C GLY A 830 27.15 6.37 4.12
N THR A 831 26.76 7.41 4.85
CA THR A 831 26.28 7.33 6.24
C THR A 831 24.81 6.91 6.23
N PRO A 832 24.39 5.95 7.07
CA PRO A 832 23.01 5.50 7.11
C PRO A 832 22.06 6.60 7.62
N ARG A 833 20.92 6.73 6.95
CA ARG A 833 19.80 7.64 7.28
C ARG A 833 18.52 6.82 7.42
N PRO A 834 17.68 7.05 8.45
CA PRO A 834 16.49 6.25 8.66
C PRO A 834 15.37 6.66 7.68
N SER A 835 14.45 5.75 7.42
CA SER A 835 13.10 6.05 6.92
C SER A 835 12.17 6.39 8.09
N LEU A 836 11.04 7.05 7.84
CA LEU A 836 9.96 7.17 8.81
C LEU A 836 9.41 5.79 9.19
N ARG A 837 9.37 4.84 8.24
CA ARG A 837 9.04 3.43 8.50
C ARG A 837 9.93 2.81 9.59
N LEU A 838 11.23 3.12 9.58
CA LEU A 838 12.19 2.64 10.58
C LEU A 838 12.05 3.37 11.93
N VAL A 839 11.76 4.68 11.92
CA VAL A 839 11.46 5.42 13.15
C VAL A 839 10.23 4.85 13.84
N SER A 840 9.16 4.59 13.07
CA SER A 840 7.91 3.95 13.54
C SER A 840 8.16 2.52 14.04
N PHE A 841 9.00 1.74 13.36
CA PHE A 841 9.42 0.40 13.82
C PHE A 841 10.13 0.45 15.18
N ARG A 842 11.10 1.36 15.38
CA ARG A 842 11.84 1.54 16.64
C ARG A 842 10.88 1.78 17.82
N GLU A 843 9.87 2.63 17.61
CA GLU A 843 8.88 2.93 18.63
C GLU A 843 7.97 1.74 18.90
N GLY A 844 7.53 1.01 17.87
CA GLY A 844 6.79 -0.24 18.07
C GLY A 844 7.58 -1.28 18.86
N THR A 845 8.90 -1.39 18.62
CA THR A 845 9.75 -2.27 19.42
C THR A 845 9.78 -1.85 20.90
N ALA A 846 9.84 -0.54 21.18
CA ALA A 846 9.78 -0.03 22.55
C ALA A 846 8.41 -0.30 23.20
N ASP A 847 7.31 -0.13 22.45
CA ASP A 847 5.95 -0.44 22.91
C ASP A 847 5.80 -1.93 23.27
N TYR A 848 6.35 -2.84 22.46
CA TYR A 848 6.37 -4.28 22.76
C TYR A 848 7.11 -4.57 24.08
N ASP A 849 8.28 -3.96 24.27
CA ASP A 849 9.07 -4.15 25.48
C ASP A 849 8.34 -3.61 26.72
N LEU A 850 7.68 -2.46 26.58
CA LEU A 850 6.85 -1.88 27.62
C LEU A 850 5.67 -2.79 28.00
N LEU A 851 4.97 -3.37 27.02
CA LEU A 851 3.91 -4.34 27.26
C LEU A 851 4.43 -5.58 28.00
N LYS A 852 5.62 -6.08 27.64
CA LYS A 852 6.28 -7.21 28.32
C LYS A 852 6.73 -6.86 29.74
N MET A 853 7.18 -5.63 29.97
CA MET A 853 7.50 -5.13 31.32
C MET A 853 6.24 -5.07 32.19
N LEU A 854 5.11 -4.61 31.63
CA LEU A 854 3.83 -4.59 32.34
C LEU A 854 3.34 -6.01 32.66
N GLU A 855 3.38 -6.93 31.69
CA GLU A 855 3.05 -8.35 31.88
C GLU A 855 3.88 -8.96 33.02
N ALA A 856 5.20 -8.73 33.03
CA ALA A 856 6.07 -9.22 34.10
C ALA A 856 5.73 -8.63 35.48
N GLN A 857 5.28 -7.37 35.54
CA GLN A 857 4.82 -6.78 36.80
C GLN A 857 3.47 -7.36 37.26
N ILE A 858 2.56 -7.64 36.33
CA ILE A 858 1.30 -8.32 36.63
C ILE A 858 1.60 -9.72 37.18
N ASP A 859 2.42 -10.51 36.49
CA ASP A 859 2.81 -11.87 36.91
C ASP A 859 3.44 -11.88 38.31
N ARG A 860 4.29 -10.88 38.62
CA ARG A 860 4.86 -10.71 39.96
C ARG A 860 3.78 -10.53 41.03
N LEU A 861 2.78 -9.71 40.74
CA LEU A 861 1.72 -9.33 41.69
C LEU A 861 0.60 -10.37 41.81
N ASP A 862 0.37 -11.18 40.77
CA ASP A 862 -0.61 -12.28 40.79
C ASP A 862 -0.33 -13.27 41.94
N GLY A 863 0.95 -13.48 42.29
CA GLY A 863 1.36 -14.29 43.45
C GLY A 863 0.92 -13.72 44.82
N TYR A 864 0.54 -12.44 44.87
CA TYR A 864 0.16 -11.71 46.07
C TYR A 864 -1.28 -11.18 46.03
N GLU A 865 -2.06 -11.39 44.95
CA GLU A 865 -3.35 -10.72 44.72
C GLU A 865 -4.30 -10.83 45.93
N ALA A 866 -4.37 -12.00 46.58
CA ALA A 866 -5.23 -12.23 47.74
C ALA A 866 -4.84 -11.45 49.00
N GLN A 867 -3.61 -10.92 49.07
CA GLN A 867 -3.06 -10.16 50.20
C GLN A 867 -3.10 -8.65 49.94
N LEU A 868 -3.30 -8.24 48.69
CA LEU A 868 -3.38 -6.83 48.33
C LEU A 868 -4.72 -6.22 48.81
N PRO A 869 -4.73 -4.94 49.22
CA PRO A 869 -5.96 -4.17 49.43
C PRO A 869 -6.88 -4.17 48.20
N ASP A 870 -8.19 -4.00 48.41
CA ASP A 870 -9.21 -4.08 47.36
C ASP A 870 -8.96 -3.13 46.19
N ASP A 871 -8.48 -1.91 46.44
CA ASP A 871 -8.14 -0.92 45.41
C ASP A 871 -6.97 -1.36 44.54
N GLN A 872 -5.94 -1.99 45.14
CA GLN A 872 -4.80 -2.55 44.42
C GLN A 872 -5.16 -3.81 43.63
N GLN A 873 -6.07 -4.65 44.15
CA GLN A 873 -6.63 -5.76 43.38
C GLN A 873 -7.42 -5.26 42.16
N ILE A 874 -8.23 -4.21 42.31
CA ILE A 874 -8.96 -3.60 41.19
C ILE A 874 -7.98 -3.05 40.15
N MET A 875 -6.92 -2.38 40.61
CA MET A 875 -5.85 -1.87 39.74
C MET A 875 -5.17 -3.00 38.96
N LEU A 876 -4.75 -4.07 39.64
CA LEU A 876 -4.14 -5.26 39.02
C LEU A 876 -5.07 -5.89 37.98
N ARG A 877 -6.36 -6.05 38.31
CA ARG A 877 -7.37 -6.55 37.37
C ARG A 877 -7.50 -5.67 36.12
N LYS A 878 -7.53 -4.34 36.27
CA LYS A 878 -7.60 -3.41 35.14
C LYS A 878 -6.35 -3.45 34.26
N ALA A 879 -5.17 -3.52 34.85
CA ALA A 879 -3.92 -3.69 34.09
C ALA A 879 -3.90 -5.03 33.34
N ARG A 880 -4.36 -6.11 33.98
CA ARG A 880 -4.53 -7.43 33.35
C ARG A 880 -5.52 -7.37 32.19
N ASP A 881 -6.64 -6.69 32.36
CA ASP A 881 -7.65 -6.53 31.30
C ASP A 881 -7.15 -5.65 30.15
N PHE A 882 -6.30 -4.65 30.41
CA PHE A 882 -5.60 -3.89 29.37
C PHE A 882 -4.65 -4.79 28.55
N CYS A 883 -3.91 -5.68 29.22
CA CYS A 883 -3.02 -6.64 28.55
C CYS A 883 -3.78 -7.74 27.79
N LYS A 884 -5.08 -7.97 28.08
CA LYS A 884 -5.94 -8.81 27.25
C LYS A 884 -6.29 -8.03 25.99
N THR A 885 -5.56 -8.32 24.93
CA THR A 885 -5.55 -7.48 23.72
C THR A 885 -6.86 -7.54 22.91
N PRO A 886 -7.25 -6.43 22.27
CA PRO A 886 -8.08 -6.44 21.05
C PRO A 886 -7.49 -7.35 19.96
N ASP A 887 -8.28 -7.66 18.92
CA ASP A 887 -7.79 -8.37 17.73
C ASP A 887 -6.85 -7.49 16.88
N TRP A 888 -5.64 -7.22 17.40
CA TRP A 888 -4.60 -6.48 16.69
C TRP A 888 -4.12 -7.20 15.42
N LYS A 889 -4.37 -8.51 15.30
CA LYS A 889 -4.10 -9.22 14.04
C LYS A 889 -5.09 -8.78 12.97
N GLY A 890 -6.39 -8.76 13.29
CA GLY A 890 -7.42 -8.21 12.43
C GLY A 890 -7.11 -6.77 12.05
N VAL A 891 -6.70 -5.93 13.01
CA VAL A 891 -6.27 -4.55 12.74
C VAL A 891 -5.10 -4.47 11.74
N VAL A 892 -4.09 -5.32 11.88
CA VAL A 892 -2.96 -5.37 10.93
C VAL A 892 -3.40 -5.93 9.58
N ASP A 893 -4.21 -6.99 9.52
CA ASP A 893 -4.74 -7.49 8.24
C ASP A 893 -5.60 -6.42 7.53
N ASP A 894 -6.40 -5.66 8.28
CA ASP A 894 -7.25 -4.58 7.78
C ASP A 894 -6.43 -3.37 7.28
N LEU A 895 -5.32 -3.03 7.95
CA LEU A 895 -4.40 -1.98 7.49
C LEU A 895 -3.77 -2.32 6.12
N VAL A 896 -3.59 -3.60 5.78
CA VAL A 896 -3.08 -4.04 4.47
C VAL A 896 -4.17 -3.99 3.40
N VAL A 897 -5.41 -4.34 3.76
CA VAL A 897 -6.49 -4.55 2.80
C VAL A 897 -7.17 -3.24 2.40
N TRP A 898 -7.21 -2.23 3.26
CA TRP A 898 -8.12 -1.10 3.05
C TRP A 898 -7.48 0.24 2.69
N ASN A 899 -6.17 0.47 2.91
CA ASN A 899 -5.52 1.77 2.66
C ASN A 899 -6.40 3.00 3.05
N GLU A 900 -7.23 2.83 4.09
CA GLU A 900 -8.19 3.83 4.51
C GLU A 900 -7.49 4.73 5.51
N HIS A 901 -7.23 5.98 5.11
CA HIS A 901 -6.59 6.99 5.95
C HIS A 901 -7.26 7.15 7.33
N ASP A 902 -8.58 6.92 7.42
CA ASP A 902 -9.32 6.99 8.67
C ASP A 902 -9.03 5.82 9.62
N LEU A 903 -8.92 4.59 9.11
CA LEU A 903 -8.50 3.43 9.90
C LEU A 903 -7.07 3.63 10.41
N ALA A 904 -6.16 4.08 9.55
CA ALA A 904 -4.78 4.36 9.94
C ALA A 904 -4.67 5.39 11.06
N ARG A 905 -5.50 6.46 11.02
CA ARG A 905 -5.57 7.48 12.07
C ARG A 905 -6.08 6.89 13.38
N GLN A 906 -7.17 6.14 13.34
CA GLN A 906 -7.73 5.47 14.53
C GLN A 906 -6.71 4.52 15.17
N VAL A 907 -6.02 3.72 14.37
CA VAL A 907 -4.97 2.81 14.86
C VAL A 907 -3.81 3.58 15.49
N THR A 908 -3.38 4.68 14.88
CA THR A 908 -2.35 5.57 15.45
C THR A 908 -2.76 6.10 16.81
N GLU A 909 -3.98 6.62 16.93
CA GLU A 909 -4.53 7.12 18.19
C GLU A 909 -4.59 6.02 19.26
N LEU A 910 -5.09 4.84 18.90
CA LEU A 910 -5.17 3.68 19.81
C LEU A 910 -3.79 3.25 20.32
N MET A 911 -2.79 3.14 19.45
CA MET A 911 -1.42 2.77 19.87
C MET A 911 -0.80 3.84 20.76
N ASN A 912 -0.97 5.13 20.44
CA ASN A 912 -0.41 6.22 21.23
C ASN A 912 -1.08 6.34 22.61
N GLN A 913 -2.41 6.16 22.68
CA GLN A 913 -3.14 6.07 23.95
C GLN A 913 -2.72 4.83 24.75
N GLY A 914 -2.61 3.68 24.07
CA GLY A 914 -2.15 2.42 24.66
C GLY A 914 -0.76 2.53 25.26
N HIS A 915 0.18 3.19 24.58
CA HIS A 915 1.53 3.46 25.10
C HIS A 915 1.49 4.25 26.42
N VAL A 916 0.77 5.37 26.45
CA VAL A 916 0.63 6.20 27.67
C VAL A 916 -0.04 5.41 28.79
N GLN A 917 -1.14 4.71 28.48
CA GLN A 917 -1.85 3.90 29.47
C GLN A 917 -0.98 2.78 30.04
N CYS A 918 -0.13 2.16 29.22
CA CYS A 918 0.79 1.12 29.66
C CYS A 918 1.86 1.68 30.62
N LEU A 919 2.40 2.87 30.33
CA LEU A 919 3.33 3.56 31.24
C LEU A 919 2.69 3.90 32.59
N GLU A 920 1.45 4.39 32.57
CA GLU A 920 0.69 4.71 33.78
C GLU A 920 0.43 3.46 34.63
N TRP A 921 0.01 2.36 34.01
CA TRP A 921 -0.16 1.09 34.72
C TRP A 921 1.16 0.59 35.31
N LEU A 922 2.24 0.64 34.54
CA LEU A 922 3.55 0.20 35.00
C LEU A 922 4.00 1.00 36.24
N GLU A 923 3.88 2.33 36.21
CA GLU A 923 4.23 3.20 37.32
C GLU A 923 3.38 2.92 38.57
N LEU A 924 2.07 2.68 38.39
CA LEU A 924 1.17 2.36 39.49
C LEU A 924 1.49 1.01 40.13
N LEU A 925 1.68 -0.04 39.33
CA LEU A 925 1.96 -1.40 39.82
C LEU A 925 3.34 -1.53 40.47
N GLN A 926 4.33 -0.76 40.01
CA GLN A 926 5.67 -0.75 40.61
C GLN A 926 5.67 -0.19 42.05
N ARG A 927 4.72 0.67 42.40
CA ARG A 927 4.60 1.23 43.76
C ARG A 927 3.99 0.26 44.77
N ILE A 928 3.48 -0.89 44.33
CA ILE A 928 2.91 -1.90 45.22
C ILE A 928 4.04 -2.65 45.92
N ASP A 929 4.12 -2.43 47.24
CA ASP A 929 5.05 -3.10 48.16
C ASP A 929 4.51 -4.49 48.53
N THR A 930 5.23 -5.54 48.09
CA THR A 930 4.91 -6.95 48.36
C THR A 930 5.72 -7.52 49.53
N SER A 931 6.43 -6.68 50.30
CA SER A 931 7.26 -7.12 51.43
C SER A 931 6.49 -7.21 52.77
N LYS A 932 5.25 -6.71 52.79
CA LYS A 932 4.31 -6.78 53.90
C LYS A 932 3.23 -7.80 53.62
#